data_AF-A0A1E2URB9-F1
#
_entry.id   AF-A0A1E2URB9-F1
#
_cell.length_a   1.000
_cell.length_b   1.000
_cell.length_c   1.000
_cell.angle_alpha   90.00
_cell.angle_beta   90.00
_cell.angle_gamma   90.00
#
_symmetry.space_group_name_H-M   'P 1'
#
loop_
_entity.id
_entity.type
_entity.pdbx_description
1 polymer ?
#
loop_
_entity_poly.entity_id
_entity_poly.type
_entity_poly.pdbx_seq_one_letter_code
_entity_poly.pdbx_strand_id
1 'polypeptide(L)'
;MSWFKSVSIIIAAILFSATTLAAPQARPLLMEGKQSLFQRVLSKPGAQIFSQIQQGNGSTTAPFSVYYVYDRKQQQGSDWIQVGLSRHGMIEGWMPEIDTIPWNQGLTVAFRDPLGSDRVLLFNEKQSLKAIIEDQNSANYRELYTAAETGELTADSPVVAIQPRTHIDILKDFYLVPIRDHEDIYIGSEQARMLQISSVPLQPIEQPAKKKATATKSEPKRQAFRSAVVFVIDSTLSMDPYIDRTREAVRKIYDTITKEDLTGDVSFGLVAFRDNPDAAPGLEYLTETYVDLEQGQNADSFFSQVSTLKAATVSSRDFKEDSYAGVNEAIAGIDWQNQDARYVVLITDAGPREAGDPLSGTGLSSSALRSLAQNKGIALSVLHLLTPSVMADHADAEETYRDLSYYPGIGSFYFGVETGNVERFGRVLDALAQQITEQVKLAAMAAAGKMLAEERQAKQTEMEQADANNDQLAQFQAKVAKLGYALRMRYLQQDEKQQIPSIFNAWLVDRDIQNPQRQTLDVRVLLTRDQLSDLHSIMRQVLITAEEGLLSPRSFLNDLKSLAATIARDPDQLGTTTRATGAREGNLADMGFMREYIEDLPYTGEVMNLSLEHWQDWPAKDQIEFINRLEEKINYYQVLHDHTDLWVSLDGGPVSGDSVFPIGLEMLP
;
A
#
# COMPACT_ATOMS: atom_id res chain seq x y z
N MET A 1 -49.26 -75.01 -50.56
CA MET A 1 -48.77 -75.11 -49.17
C MET A 1 -47.40 -74.48 -49.14
N SER A 2 -47.16 -73.56 -48.21
CA SER A 2 -45.83 -73.24 -47.71
C SER A 2 -44.84 -72.46 -48.61
N TRP A 3 -44.29 -71.40 -48.00
CA TRP A 3 -42.85 -71.12 -47.87
C TRP A 3 -42.05 -70.27 -48.88
N PHE A 4 -41.42 -69.25 -48.27
CA PHE A 4 -40.04 -68.74 -48.41
C PHE A 4 -39.70 -67.84 -49.62
N LYS A 5 -39.51 -66.54 -49.38
CA LYS A 5 -38.27 -65.83 -48.92
C LYS A 5 -37.33 -65.48 -50.08
N SER A 6 -37.27 -64.19 -50.42
CA SER A 6 -36.06 -63.37 -50.50
C SER A 6 -36.42 -61.98 -51.03
N VAL A 7 -36.21 -60.94 -50.21
CA VAL A 7 -36.26 -59.53 -50.64
C VAL A 7 -35.00 -58.86 -50.10
N SER A 8 -34.17 -58.37 -51.00
CA SER A 8 -33.10 -57.42 -50.72
C SER A 8 -33.65 -56.01 -50.90
N ILE A 9 -33.65 -55.20 -49.84
CA ILE A 9 -33.79 -53.74 -49.95
C ILE A 9 -32.77 -53.08 -49.03
N ILE A 10 -32.02 -52.16 -49.63
CA ILE A 10 -30.93 -51.34 -49.09
C ILE A 10 -31.48 -50.34 -48.06
N ILE A 11 -30.84 -50.26 -46.89
CA ILE A 11 -31.10 -49.28 -45.83
C ILE A 11 -30.17 -48.06 -46.05
N ALA A 12 -30.75 -46.87 -46.21
CA ALA A 12 -30.04 -45.60 -46.04
C ALA A 12 -30.49 -44.96 -44.72
N ALA A 13 -29.61 -44.99 -43.72
CA ALA A 13 -29.80 -44.31 -42.44
C ALA A 13 -29.07 -42.96 -42.47
N ILE A 14 -29.81 -41.86 -42.38
CA ILE A 14 -29.25 -40.51 -42.18
C ILE A 14 -29.21 -40.26 -40.67
N LEU A 15 -28.00 -40.20 -40.12
CA LEU A 15 -27.70 -39.77 -38.74
C LEU A 15 -27.78 -38.24 -38.67
N PHE A 16 -28.80 -37.71 -38.01
CA PHE A 16 -28.79 -36.33 -37.51
C PHE A 16 -27.92 -36.27 -36.26
N SER A 17 -26.74 -35.66 -36.37
CA SER A 17 -25.92 -35.32 -35.20
C SER A 17 -26.45 -34.00 -34.61
N ALA A 18 -26.96 -34.07 -33.38
CA ALA A 18 -27.31 -32.88 -32.61
C ALA A 18 -26.01 -32.22 -32.11
N THR A 19 -25.57 -31.15 -32.77
CA THR A 19 -24.60 -30.22 -32.19
C THR A 19 -25.30 -29.40 -31.12
N THR A 20 -25.03 -29.70 -29.84
CA THR A 20 -25.31 -28.79 -28.73
C THR A 20 -24.42 -27.56 -28.91
N LEU A 21 -24.96 -26.46 -29.44
CA LEU A 21 -24.33 -25.15 -29.30
C LEU A 21 -24.33 -24.80 -27.81
N ALA A 22 -23.14 -24.73 -27.21
CA ALA A 22 -22.98 -24.10 -25.91
C ALA A 22 -23.50 -22.66 -26.01
N ALA A 23 -24.38 -22.26 -25.10
CA ALA A 23 -24.82 -20.86 -25.01
C ALA A 23 -23.60 -19.96 -24.79
N PRO A 24 -23.51 -18.79 -25.45
CA PRO A 24 -22.41 -17.86 -25.21
C PRO A 24 -22.38 -17.48 -23.74
N GLN A 25 -21.23 -17.67 -23.09
CA GLN A 25 -21.01 -17.28 -21.70
C GLN A 25 -21.30 -15.78 -21.57
N ALA A 26 -22.23 -15.41 -20.68
CA ALA A 26 -22.60 -14.01 -20.49
C ALA A 26 -21.36 -13.21 -20.06
N ARG A 27 -21.14 -12.06 -20.70
CA ARG A 27 -20.04 -11.14 -20.38
C ARG A 27 -20.62 -9.82 -19.84
N PRO A 28 -19.93 -9.13 -18.92
CA PRO A 28 -20.35 -7.82 -18.47
C PRO A 28 -20.39 -6.77 -19.59
N LEU A 29 -21.17 -5.71 -19.39
CA LEU A 29 -21.22 -4.54 -20.25
C LEU A 29 -19.91 -3.75 -20.20
N LEU A 30 -19.47 -3.25 -21.35
CA LEU A 30 -18.32 -2.35 -21.43
C LEU A 30 -18.69 -0.96 -20.93
N MET A 31 -17.73 -0.27 -20.32
CA MET A 31 -17.81 1.15 -20.00
C MET A 31 -18.00 1.97 -21.27
N GLU A 32 -18.73 3.07 -21.17
CA GLU A 32 -18.93 3.98 -22.30
C GLU A 32 -17.59 4.50 -22.81
N GLY A 33 -17.37 4.44 -24.13
CA GLY A 33 -16.11 4.84 -24.76
C GLY A 33 -14.95 3.85 -24.60
N LYS A 34 -15.12 2.75 -23.85
CA LYS A 34 -14.09 1.74 -23.60
C LYS A 34 -14.36 0.44 -24.36
N GLN A 35 -13.31 -0.31 -24.66
CA GLN A 35 -13.32 -1.54 -25.45
C GLN A 35 -12.97 -2.79 -24.64
N SER A 36 -12.34 -2.62 -23.47
CA SER A 36 -11.89 -3.70 -22.60
C SER A 36 -12.35 -3.57 -21.15
N LEU A 37 -12.68 -2.36 -20.69
CA LEU A 37 -13.16 -2.13 -19.33
C LEU A 37 -14.64 -2.45 -19.17
N PHE A 38 -14.94 -3.30 -18.19
CA PHE A 38 -16.31 -3.60 -17.81
C PHE A 38 -16.86 -2.59 -16.80
N GLN A 39 -18.16 -2.29 -16.91
CA GLN A 39 -18.89 -1.49 -15.95
C GLN A 39 -18.91 -2.21 -14.60
N ARG A 40 -18.53 -1.48 -13.55
CA ARG A 40 -18.58 -1.94 -12.16
C ARG A 40 -19.41 -0.97 -11.34
N VAL A 41 -20.13 -1.53 -10.38
CA VAL A 41 -20.92 -0.77 -9.42
C VAL A 41 -20.64 -1.28 -8.01
N LEU A 42 -20.82 -0.40 -7.04
CA LEU A 42 -20.77 -0.73 -5.62
C LEU A 42 -22.20 -0.73 -5.08
N SER A 43 -22.57 -1.77 -4.32
CA SER A 43 -23.85 -1.79 -3.59
C SER A 43 -23.89 -0.71 -2.49
N LYS A 44 -25.00 0.01 -2.36
CA LYS A 44 -25.26 0.86 -1.18
C LYS A 44 -25.73 0.00 -0.01
N PRO A 45 -25.61 0.46 1.26
CA PRO A 45 -26.20 -0.27 2.37
C PRO A 45 -27.70 -0.45 2.19
N GLY A 46 -28.18 -1.67 2.48
CA GLY A 46 -29.58 -2.03 2.31
C GLY A 46 -29.95 -2.42 0.87
N ALA A 47 -29.01 -2.37 -0.09
CA ALA A 47 -29.24 -2.87 -1.42
C ALA A 47 -29.60 -4.36 -1.41
N GLN A 48 -30.48 -4.74 -2.33
CA GLN A 48 -30.98 -6.10 -2.46
C GLN A 48 -30.84 -6.57 -3.91
N ILE A 49 -30.47 -7.84 -4.07
CA ILE A 49 -30.45 -8.53 -5.36
C ILE A 49 -31.69 -9.39 -5.49
N PHE A 50 -32.34 -9.29 -6.64
CA PHE A 50 -33.56 -10.02 -6.98
C PHE A 50 -33.29 -10.97 -8.14
N SER A 51 -33.71 -12.24 -8.03
CA SER A 51 -33.58 -13.19 -9.15
C SER A 51 -34.26 -12.71 -10.43
N GLN A 52 -35.35 -11.96 -10.30
CA GLN A 52 -36.06 -11.27 -11.38
C GLN A 52 -36.53 -9.89 -10.87
N ILE A 53 -36.58 -8.89 -11.76
CA ILE A 53 -36.99 -7.52 -11.41
C ILE A 53 -38.32 -7.54 -10.65
N GLN A 54 -38.29 -7.09 -9.40
CA GLN A 54 -39.44 -6.96 -8.50
C GLN A 54 -40.28 -8.25 -8.30
N GLN A 55 -39.69 -9.44 -8.49
CA GLN A 55 -40.33 -10.71 -8.16
C GLN A 55 -39.50 -11.52 -7.15
N GLY A 56 -40.18 -12.10 -6.17
CA GLY A 56 -39.55 -12.87 -5.09
C GLY A 56 -39.00 -12.00 -3.96
N ASN A 57 -38.38 -12.64 -2.97
CA ASN A 57 -37.67 -11.94 -1.90
C ASN A 57 -36.25 -11.62 -2.37
N GLY A 58 -35.83 -10.36 -2.23
CA GLY A 58 -34.45 -9.95 -2.52
C GLY A 58 -33.49 -10.45 -1.45
N SER A 59 -32.28 -10.84 -1.86
CA SER A 59 -31.18 -11.15 -0.95
C SER A 59 -30.40 -9.88 -0.64
N THR A 60 -30.20 -9.59 0.65
CA THR A 60 -29.39 -8.45 1.11
C THR A 60 -27.96 -8.62 0.65
N THR A 61 -27.36 -7.56 0.13
CA THR A 61 -25.93 -7.51 -0.21
C THR A 61 -25.12 -6.90 0.92
N ALA A 62 -23.87 -7.32 1.07
CA ALA A 62 -22.93 -6.51 1.85
C ALA A 62 -22.78 -5.13 1.18
N PRO A 63 -22.68 -4.03 1.95
CA PRO A 63 -22.38 -2.71 1.40
C PRO A 63 -21.03 -2.73 0.67
N PHE A 64 -20.92 -1.97 -0.43
CA PHE A 64 -19.76 -1.88 -1.31
C PHE A 64 -19.21 -3.19 -1.87
N SER A 65 -20.02 -4.24 -1.92
CA SER A 65 -19.71 -5.36 -2.80
C SER A 65 -19.59 -4.84 -4.23
N VAL A 66 -18.47 -5.16 -4.87
CA VAL A 66 -18.22 -4.81 -6.26
C VAL A 66 -18.98 -5.81 -7.13
N TYR A 67 -19.79 -5.28 -8.03
CA TYR A 67 -20.49 -6.08 -9.02
C TYR A 67 -20.15 -5.62 -10.43
N TYR A 68 -19.98 -6.59 -11.31
CA TYR A 68 -19.98 -6.38 -12.75
C TYR A 68 -21.42 -6.22 -13.25
N VAL A 69 -21.65 -5.23 -14.10
CA VAL A 69 -22.97 -5.00 -14.72
C VAL A 69 -23.08 -5.81 -16.00
N TYR A 70 -24.07 -6.69 -16.10
CA TYR A 70 -24.30 -7.58 -17.24
C TYR A 70 -25.40 -7.11 -18.20
N ASP A 71 -26.39 -6.38 -17.69
CA ASP A 71 -27.53 -5.89 -18.46
C ASP A 71 -28.15 -4.68 -17.76
N ARG A 72 -28.87 -3.83 -18.50
CA ARG A 72 -29.57 -2.65 -17.99
C ARG A 72 -30.99 -2.64 -18.55
N LYS A 73 -31.99 -2.49 -17.68
CA LYS A 73 -33.41 -2.44 -18.08
C LYS A 73 -34.14 -1.34 -17.34
N GLN A 74 -34.95 -0.60 -18.09
CA GLN A 74 -35.89 0.33 -17.51
C GLN A 74 -37.25 -0.36 -17.39
N GLN A 75 -37.82 -0.39 -16.19
CA GLN A 75 -39.12 -1.01 -15.94
C GLN A 75 -39.91 -0.17 -14.93
N GLN A 76 -41.13 0.22 -15.32
CA GLN A 76 -42.06 1.03 -14.51
C GLN A 76 -41.45 2.34 -13.94
N GLY A 77 -40.56 3.00 -14.70
CA GLY A 77 -39.98 4.30 -14.32
C GLY A 77 -38.81 4.20 -13.34
N SER A 78 -38.24 3.01 -13.15
CA SER A 78 -36.97 2.82 -12.43
C SER A 78 -35.98 2.04 -13.29
N ASP A 79 -34.71 2.40 -13.17
CA ASP A 79 -33.62 1.74 -13.86
C ASP A 79 -33.07 0.59 -13.01
N TRP A 80 -32.88 -0.56 -13.65
CA TRP A 80 -32.43 -1.80 -13.05
C TRP A 80 -31.19 -2.29 -13.77
N ILE A 81 -30.27 -2.86 -13.00
CA ILE A 81 -29.03 -3.44 -13.50
C ILE A 81 -28.94 -4.91 -13.12
N GLN A 82 -28.52 -5.75 -14.06
CA GLN A 82 -28.19 -7.14 -13.79
C GLN A 82 -26.73 -7.20 -13.33
N VAL A 83 -26.47 -7.84 -12.20
CA VAL A 83 -25.19 -7.83 -11.50
C VAL A 83 -24.63 -9.23 -11.31
N GLY A 84 -23.31 -9.35 -11.26
CA GLY A 84 -22.58 -10.58 -10.95
C GLY A 84 -21.24 -10.29 -10.28
N LEU A 85 -20.75 -11.23 -9.46
CA LEU A 85 -19.52 -11.04 -8.66
C LEU A 85 -18.24 -11.23 -9.47
N SER A 86 -18.29 -12.01 -10.55
CA SER A 86 -17.13 -12.24 -11.41
C SER A 86 -17.39 -11.73 -12.82
N ARG A 87 -16.32 -11.52 -13.58
CA ARG A 87 -16.36 -11.25 -15.03
C ARG A 87 -16.67 -12.48 -15.89
N HIS A 88 -16.67 -13.67 -15.29
CA HIS A 88 -16.76 -14.97 -15.98
C HIS A 88 -18.19 -15.51 -16.11
N GLY A 89 -19.21 -14.68 -15.89
CA GLY A 89 -20.60 -15.03 -16.14
C GLY A 89 -21.37 -15.61 -14.94
N MET A 90 -20.83 -15.54 -13.72
CA MET A 90 -21.65 -15.79 -12.52
C MET A 90 -22.53 -14.57 -12.24
N ILE A 91 -23.77 -14.63 -12.74
CA ILE A 91 -24.81 -13.62 -12.53
C ILE A 91 -25.54 -13.91 -11.22
N GLU A 92 -25.61 -12.91 -10.36
CA GLU A 92 -26.31 -12.97 -9.07
C GLU A 92 -27.80 -12.60 -9.21
N GLY A 93 -28.12 -11.60 -10.04
CA GLY A 93 -29.51 -11.17 -10.25
C GLY A 93 -29.64 -9.71 -10.65
N TRP A 94 -30.77 -9.09 -10.34
CA TRP A 94 -31.13 -7.71 -10.65
C TRP A 94 -31.13 -6.82 -9.41
N MET A 95 -30.60 -5.63 -9.52
CA MET A 95 -30.57 -4.61 -8.46
C MET A 95 -31.11 -3.27 -9.00
N PRO A 96 -31.84 -2.48 -8.20
CA PRO A 96 -32.17 -1.11 -8.58
C PRO A 96 -30.88 -0.30 -8.76
N GLU A 97 -30.74 0.44 -9.86
CA GLU A 97 -29.53 1.23 -10.11
C GLU A 97 -29.34 2.31 -9.03
N ILE A 98 -30.43 2.87 -8.52
CA ILE A 98 -30.42 3.85 -7.43
C ILE A 98 -29.81 3.31 -6.14
N ASP A 99 -29.78 1.99 -5.95
CA ASP A 99 -29.15 1.32 -4.81
C ASP A 99 -27.66 1.05 -5.05
N THR A 100 -27.08 1.64 -6.11
CA THR A 100 -25.67 1.48 -6.44
C THR A 100 -24.93 2.79 -6.63
N ILE A 101 -23.60 2.71 -6.55
CA ILE A 101 -22.66 3.78 -6.87
C ILE A 101 -21.86 3.32 -8.10
N PRO A 102 -21.90 4.06 -9.22
CA PRO A 102 -21.04 3.79 -10.36
C PRO A 102 -19.56 3.86 -9.94
N TRP A 103 -18.77 2.85 -10.29
CA TRP A 103 -17.38 2.77 -9.88
C TRP A 103 -16.50 2.25 -11.00
N ASN A 104 -16.34 3.12 -11.99
CA ASN A 104 -15.77 2.76 -13.28
C ASN A 104 -14.22 2.62 -13.23
N GLN A 105 -13.53 3.50 -12.51
CA GLN A 105 -12.06 3.58 -12.52
C GLN A 105 -11.35 2.85 -11.38
N GLY A 106 -12.08 2.30 -10.41
CA GLY A 106 -11.44 1.65 -9.26
C GLY A 106 -10.77 2.61 -8.28
N LEU A 107 -10.93 3.94 -8.44
CA LEU A 107 -10.29 4.93 -7.58
C LEU A 107 -10.92 4.99 -6.20
N THR A 108 -10.09 5.17 -5.18
CA THR A 108 -10.49 5.45 -3.80
C THR A 108 -9.52 6.40 -3.11
N VAL A 109 -10.00 7.11 -2.11
CA VAL A 109 -9.20 7.92 -1.20
C VAL A 109 -8.82 7.09 0.03
N ALA A 110 -7.57 7.24 0.48
CA ALA A 110 -7.12 6.85 1.82
C ALA A 110 -6.72 8.12 2.60
N PHE A 111 -7.33 8.34 3.75
CA PHE A 111 -6.99 9.49 4.59
C PHE A 111 -5.67 9.26 5.33
N ARG A 112 -4.77 10.24 5.32
CA ARG A 112 -3.53 10.18 6.11
C ARG A 112 -3.83 10.39 7.60
N ASP A 113 -2.91 9.99 8.46
CA ASP A 113 -3.01 10.26 9.90
C ASP A 113 -3.11 11.78 10.12
N PRO A 114 -4.17 12.28 10.79
CA PRO A 114 -4.33 13.71 11.03
C PRO A 114 -3.32 14.28 12.05
N LEU A 115 -2.43 13.47 12.62
CA LEU A 115 -1.45 13.90 13.60
C LEU A 115 -0.60 15.08 13.10
N GLY A 116 -0.78 16.22 13.74
CA GLY A 116 -0.04 17.46 13.44
C GLY A 116 -0.64 18.31 12.31
N SER A 117 -1.81 17.98 11.77
CA SER A 117 -2.52 18.72 10.73
C SER A 117 -4.03 18.84 11.03
N ASP A 118 -4.70 19.76 10.33
CA ASP A 118 -6.15 19.86 10.42
C ASP A 118 -6.79 18.66 9.69
N ARG A 119 -7.82 18.07 10.30
CA ARG A 119 -8.60 16.98 9.69
C ARG A 119 -9.33 17.45 8.44
N VAL A 120 -9.42 16.58 7.44
CA VAL A 120 -10.08 16.92 6.16
C VAL A 120 -11.57 17.23 6.39
N LEU A 121 -12.02 18.40 5.94
CA LEU A 121 -13.44 18.77 5.90
C LEU A 121 -14.09 18.27 4.61
N LEU A 122 -15.31 17.75 4.74
CA LEU A 122 -16.13 17.26 3.63
C LEU A 122 -17.26 18.26 3.38
N PHE A 123 -17.30 18.85 2.19
CA PHE A 123 -18.26 19.88 1.78
C PHE A 123 -19.41 19.28 0.98
N ASN A 124 -20.61 19.83 1.09
CA ASN A 124 -21.77 19.42 0.26
C ASN A 124 -21.60 19.82 -1.22
N GLU A 125 -21.06 21.01 -1.47
CA GLU A 125 -20.98 21.64 -2.78
C GLU A 125 -19.54 22.04 -3.12
N LYS A 126 -19.21 21.87 -4.40
CA LYS A 126 -17.93 22.24 -4.99
C LYS A 126 -17.61 23.73 -4.80
N GLN A 127 -18.59 24.58 -5.04
CA GLN A 127 -18.46 26.03 -4.98
C GLN A 127 -18.14 26.52 -3.57
N SER A 128 -18.72 25.88 -2.54
CA SER A 128 -18.43 26.21 -1.15
C SER A 128 -16.98 25.87 -0.77
N LEU A 129 -16.50 24.69 -1.16
CA LEU A 129 -15.08 24.33 -0.97
C LEU A 129 -14.15 25.31 -1.70
N LYS A 130 -14.44 25.61 -2.96
CA LYS A 130 -13.64 26.54 -3.77
C LYS A 130 -13.57 27.93 -3.14
N ALA A 131 -14.71 28.45 -2.64
CA ALA A 131 -14.75 29.73 -1.95
C ALA A 131 -13.88 29.75 -0.68
N ILE A 132 -13.84 28.65 0.07
CA ILE A 132 -12.97 28.52 1.26
C ILE A 132 -11.48 28.46 0.88
N ILE A 133 -11.14 27.80 -0.22
CA ILE A 133 -9.75 27.72 -0.71
C ILE A 133 -9.27 29.09 -1.23
N GLU A 134 -10.14 29.84 -1.90
CA GLU A 134 -9.83 31.17 -2.43
C GLU A 134 -9.85 32.27 -1.34
N ASP A 135 -10.44 31.99 -0.17
CA ASP A 135 -10.49 32.92 0.95
C ASP A 135 -9.10 33.12 1.59
N GLN A 136 -8.56 34.32 1.45
CA GLN A 136 -7.28 34.69 2.08
C GLN A 136 -7.40 34.85 3.61
N ASN A 137 -8.62 34.87 4.16
CA ASN A 137 -8.87 34.97 5.58
C ASN A 137 -9.09 33.59 6.22
N SER A 138 -8.07 33.09 6.91
CA SER A 138 -8.11 31.79 7.60
C SER A 138 -9.16 31.69 8.73
N ALA A 139 -9.78 32.80 9.16
CA ALA A 139 -10.78 32.80 10.23
C ALA A 139 -12.05 32.02 9.85
N ASN A 140 -12.53 32.17 8.62
CA ASN A 140 -13.75 31.51 8.15
C ASN A 140 -13.59 29.98 8.11
N TYR A 141 -12.48 29.51 7.53
CA TYR A 141 -12.12 28.09 7.59
C TYR A 141 -12.00 27.59 9.03
N ARG A 142 -11.38 28.38 9.94
CA ARG A 142 -11.19 27.97 11.34
C ARG A 142 -12.48 27.88 12.12
N GLU A 143 -13.46 28.73 11.83
CA GLU A 143 -14.81 28.65 12.39
C GLU A 143 -15.52 27.37 11.94
N LEU A 144 -15.52 27.09 10.63
CA LEU A 144 -16.08 25.84 10.08
C LEU A 144 -15.39 24.60 10.65
N TYR A 145 -14.07 24.63 10.74
CA TYR A 145 -13.29 23.55 11.32
C TYR A 145 -13.64 23.30 12.79
N THR A 146 -13.71 24.37 13.60
CA THR A 146 -14.06 24.27 15.02
C THR A 146 -15.46 23.71 15.19
N ALA A 147 -16.44 24.22 14.43
CA ALA A 147 -17.82 23.71 14.47
C ALA A 147 -17.91 22.24 14.05
N ALA A 148 -17.16 21.83 13.02
CA ALA A 148 -17.08 20.42 12.60
C ALA A 148 -16.42 19.54 13.67
N GLU A 149 -15.39 20.05 14.35
CA GLU A 149 -14.68 19.33 15.39
C GLU A 149 -15.54 19.13 16.66
N THR A 150 -16.29 20.14 17.07
CA THR A 150 -17.18 20.09 18.25
C THR A 150 -18.52 19.41 17.96
N GLY A 151 -18.85 19.16 16.68
CA GLY A 151 -20.14 18.59 16.27
C GLY A 151 -21.28 19.60 16.30
N GLU A 152 -20.96 20.90 16.23
CA GLU A 152 -21.89 22.03 16.29
C GLU A 152 -22.20 22.61 14.89
N LEU A 153 -22.06 21.79 13.84
CA LEU A 153 -22.42 22.17 12.47
C LEU A 153 -23.91 22.53 12.38
N THR A 154 -24.20 23.71 11.84
CA THR A 154 -25.57 24.15 11.57
C THR A 154 -26.16 23.38 10.38
N ALA A 155 -27.49 23.36 10.26
CA ALA A 155 -28.16 22.69 9.15
C ALA A 155 -27.81 23.30 7.77
N ASP A 156 -27.47 24.59 7.75
CA ASP A 156 -27.07 25.34 6.54
C ASP A 156 -25.55 25.35 6.33
N SER A 157 -24.79 24.62 7.15
CA SER A 157 -23.33 24.55 7.01
C SER A 157 -22.95 23.97 5.64
N PRO A 158 -21.97 24.54 4.94
CA PRO A 158 -21.43 23.94 3.72
C PRO A 158 -20.63 22.66 4.02
N VAL A 159 -20.22 22.44 5.26
CA VAL A 159 -19.51 21.24 5.72
C VAL A 159 -20.52 20.21 6.23
N VAL A 160 -20.47 19.00 5.66
CA VAL A 160 -21.35 17.87 6.00
C VAL A 160 -20.69 16.84 6.91
N ALA A 161 -19.35 16.75 6.89
CA ALA A 161 -18.60 15.94 7.83
C ALA A 161 -17.14 16.37 7.89
N ILE A 162 -16.39 15.68 8.77
CA ILE A 162 -14.96 15.82 8.95
C ILE A 162 -14.35 14.41 9.04
N GLN A 163 -13.13 14.25 8.54
CA GLN A 163 -12.33 13.03 8.70
C GLN A 163 -12.34 12.55 10.17
N PRO A 164 -12.39 11.24 10.45
CA PRO A 164 -12.30 10.71 11.80
C PRO A 164 -11.11 11.25 12.60
N ARG A 165 -11.23 11.30 13.93
CA ARG A 165 -10.14 11.73 14.82
C ARG A 165 -9.02 10.71 14.85
N THR A 166 -9.39 9.43 14.75
CA THR A 166 -8.46 8.30 14.76
C THR A 166 -8.10 7.92 13.32
N HIS A 167 -6.83 7.63 13.07
CA HIS A 167 -6.42 7.15 11.75
C HIS A 167 -7.05 5.77 11.49
N ILE A 168 -7.75 5.66 10.36
CA ILE A 168 -8.28 4.39 9.86
C ILE A 168 -7.37 3.98 8.71
N ASP A 169 -6.62 2.90 8.93
CA ASP A 169 -5.67 2.36 7.95
C ASP A 169 -6.45 1.49 6.94
N ILE A 170 -6.46 1.91 5.67
CA ILE A 170 -7.19 1.22 4.59
C ILE A 170 -6.70 -0.22 4.35
N LEU A 171 -5.48 -0.56 4.76
CA LEU A 171 -4.94 -1.91 4.58
C LEU A 171 -5.28 -2.85 5.74
N LYS A 172 -5.59 -2.29 6.92
CA LYS A 172 -5.98 -3.07 8.11
C LYS A 172 -7.48 -3.11 8.31
N ASP A 173 -8.11 -1.94 8.28
CA ASP A 173 -9.54 -1.73 8.44
C ASP A 173 -10.09 -1.25 7.11
N PHE A 174 -10.11 -2.15 6.12
CA PHE A 174 -10.45 -1.82 4.74
C PHE A 174 -11.74 -0.99 4.66
N TYR A 175 -11.70 0.08 3.87
CA TYR A 175 -12.84 0.95 3.58
C TYR A 175 -12.73 1.50 2.17
N LEU A 176 -13.85 2.01 1.65
CA LEU A 176 -13.90 2.60 0.31
C LEU A 176 -14.45 4.02 0.38
N VAL A 177 -13.67 4.95 -0.19
CA VAL A 177 -14.07 6.34 -0.44
C VAL A 177 -13.89 6.60 -1.93
N PRO A 178 -14.78 6.05 -2.79
CA PRO A 178 -14.62 6.14 -4.23
C PRO A 178 -14.64 7.59 -4.73
N ILE A 179 -13.74 7.88 -5.68
CA ILE A 179 -13.68 9.16 -6.37
C ILE A 179 -14.61 9.11 -7.59
N ARG A 180 -15.46 10.14 -7.73
CA ARG A 180 -16.46 10.27 -8.79
C ARG A 180 -16.09 11.30 -9.84
N ASP A 181 -15.49 12.40 -9.41
CA ASP A 181 -15.12 13.54 -10.23
C ASP A 181 -13.95 14.29 -9.57
N HIS A 182 -13.22 15.09 -10.34
CA HIS A 182 -12.10 15.89 -9.84
C HIS A 182 -11.95 17.23 -10.58
N GLU A 183 -11.30 18.20 -9.93
CA GLU A 183 -10.81 19.43 -10.57
C GLU A 183 -9.42 19.78 -10.03
N ASP A 184 -8.49 20.05 -10.94
CA ASP A 184 -7.17 20.58 -10.62
C ASP A 184 -7.26 22.06 -10.23
N ILE A 185 -6.65 22.40 -9.11
CA ILE A 185 -6.65 23.74 -8.55
C ILE A 185 -5.26 24.08 -8.00
N TYR A 186 -5.11 25.34 -7.57
CA TYR A 186 -3.94 25.77 -6.81
C TYR A 186 -4.38 26.29 -5.44
N ILE A 187 -3.65 25.90 -4.39
CA ILE A 187 -3.76 26.50 -3.04
C ILE A 187 -2.45 27.23 -2.78
N GLY A 188 -2.47 28.56 -2.89
CA GLY A 188 -1.24 29.35 -2.91
C GLY A 188 -0.39 29.00 -4.14
N SER A 189 0.83 28.52 -3.93
CA SER A 189 1.74 28.04 -5.00
C SER A 189 1.63 26.55 -5.28
N GLU A 190 0.91 25.79 -4.45
CA GLU A 190 0.88 24.34 -4.53
C GLU A 190 -0.26 23.86 -5.42
N GLN A 191 0.05 22.95 -6.34
CA GLN A 191 -0.96 22.26 -7.12
C GLN A 191 -1.71 21.28 -6.21
N ALA A 192 -3.04 21.40 -6.17
CA ALA A 192 -3.94 20.57 -5.38
C ALA A 192 -5.09 20.06 -6.25
N ARG A 193 -5.91 19.19 -5.67
CA ARG A 193 -7.06 18.62 -6.36
C ARG A 193 -8.29 18.61 -5.47
N MET A 194 -9.38 19.15 -5.99
CA MET A 194 -10.70 18.93 -5.41
C MET A 194 -11.25 17.60 -5.92
N LEU A 195 -11.73 16.77 -5.00
CA LEU A 195 -12.25 15.44 -5.29
C LEU A 195 -13.72 15.37 -4.86
N GLN A 196 -14.57 14.91 -5.77
CA GLN A 196 -15.92 14.48 -5.42
C GLN A 196 -15.87 13.01 -5.00
N ILE A 197 -16.34 12.72 -3.79
CA ILE A 197 -16.30 11.39 -3.21
C ILE A 197 -17.69 10.88 -2.80
N SER A 198 -17.79 9.56 -2.68
CA SER A 198 -18.78 8.90 -1.82
C SER A 198 -18.05 8.13 -0.72
N SER A 199 -18.68 7.93 0.42
CA SER A 199 -18.19 7.14 1.53
C SER A 199 -19.37 6.50 2.24
N VAL A 200 -19.30 5.22 2.57
CA VAL A 200 -20.24 4.57 3.49
C VAL A 200 -19.43 3.57 4.34
N PRO A 201 -19.71 3.38 5.62
CA PRO A 201 -19.05 2.32 6.36
C PRO A 201 -19.47 0.95 5.78
N LEU A 202 -18.51 0.02 5.66
CA LEU A 202 -18.77 -1.37 5.22
C LEU A 202 -19.65 -2.14 6.21
N GLN A 203 -19.63 -1.74 7.49
CA GLN A 203 -20.47 -2.30 8.54
C GLN A 203 -21.67 -1.38 8.80
N PRO A 204 -22.89 -1.93 8.99
CA PRO A 204 -24.06 -1.14 9.35
C PRO A 204 -23.78 -0.30 10.60
N ILE A 205 -24.31 0.92 10.63
CA ILE A 205 -24.41 1.70 11.87
C ILE A 205 -25.23 0.85 12.84
N GLU A 206 -24.59 0.24 13.84
CA GLU A 206 -25.31 -0.14 15.05
C GLU A 206 -25.89 1.16 15.59
N GLN A 207 -27.18 1.42 15.30
CA GLN A 207 -27.89 2.52 15.93
C GLN A 207 -27.60 2.39 17.43
N PRO A 208 -27.14 3.45 18.12
CA PRO A 208 -27.03 3.39 19.55
C PRO A 208 -28.45 3.20 20.05
N ALA A 209 -28.82 1.94 20.33
CA ALA A 209 -29.99 1.65 21.11
C ALA A 209 -29.86 2.54 22.34
N LYS A 210 -30.89 3.34 22.63
CA LYS A 210 -31.02 4.10 23.86
C LYS A 210 -31.01 3.11 25.04
N LYS A 211 -29.86 2.52 25.34
CA LYS A 211 -29.61 1.73 26.52
C LYS A 211 -29.53 2.76 27.64
N LYS A 212 -30.58 2.78 28.46
CA LYS A 212 -30.54 3.40 29.78
C LYS A 212 -29.21 3.04 30.42
N ALA A 213 -28.50 4.06 30.90
CA ALA A 213 -27.25 3.93 31.62
C ALA A 213 -27.46 3.05 32.85
N THR A 214 -27.20 1.76 32.70
CA THR A 214 -27.04 0.77 33.76
C THR A 214 -26.40 -0.46 33.11
N ALA A 215 -25.16 -0.27 32.66
CA ALA A 215 -24.27 -1.35 32.33
C ALA A 215 -22.95 -1.06 33.04
N THR A 216 -22.65 -1.89 34.04
CA THR A 216 -21.30 -2.07 34.58
C THR A 216 -20.37 -2.22 33.38
N LYS A 217 -19.46 -1.27 33.19
CA LYS A 217 -18.39 -1.37 32.20
C LYS A 217 -17.47 -2.52 32.63
N SER A 218 -17.79 -3.75 32.24
CA SER A 218 -16.73 -4.72 32.00
C SER A 218 -16.05 -4.26 30.72
N GLU A 219 -14.97 -3.50 30.86
CA GLU A 219 -14.09 -3.22 29.73
C GLU A 219 -13.68 -4.57 29.13
N PRO A 220 -13.85 -4.79 27.81
CA PRO A 220 -13.23 -5.94 27.18
C PRO A 220 -11.74 -5.89 27.54
N LYS A 221 -11.17 -7.01 28.01
CA LYS A 221 -9.72 -7.09 28.22
C LYS A 221 -9.07 -6.83 26.87
N ARG A 222 -8.53 -5.63 26.69
CA ARG A 222 -7.71 -5.31 25.52
C ARG A 222 -6.55 -6.30 25.48
N GLN A 223 -6.18 -6.71 24.28
CA GLN A 223 -4.95 -7.48 24.10
C GLN A 223 -3.76 -6.70 24.69
N ALA A 224 -2.68 -7.36 25.05
CA ALA A 224 -1.46 -6.63 25.39
C ALA A 224 -0.91 -5.99 24.11
N PHE A 225 -0.43 -4.75 24.19
CA PHE A 225 0.23 -4.08 23.08
C PHE A 225 1.54 -4.79 22.76
N ARG A 226 1.67 -5.33 21.54
CA ARG A 226 2.87 -6.09 21.13
C ARG A 226 3.71 -5.29 20.16
N SER A 227 5.01 -5.23 20.43
CA SER A 227 6.00 -4.57 19.59
C SER A 227 7.04 -5.56 19.08
N ALA A 228 7.50 -5.38 17.85
CA ALA A 228 8.58 -6.15 17.29
C ALA A 228 9.67 -5.26 16.69
N VAL A 229 10.93 -5.64 16.89
CA VAL A 229 12.11 -4.97 16.34
C VAL A 229 12.96 -5.98 15.60
N VAL A 230 13.12 -5.80 14.29
CA VAL A 230 14.04 -6.60 13.48
C VAL A 230 15.28 -5.77 13.18
N PHE A 231 16.44 -6.27 13.61
CA PHE A 231 17.73 -5.70 13.25
C PHE A 231 18.17 -6.28 11.91
N VAL A 232 18.41 -5.41 10.94
CA VAL A 232 19.00 -5.75 9.64
C VAL A 232 20.45 -5.31 9.69
N ILE A 233 21.37 -6.26 9.76
CA ILE A 233 22.77 -5.98 10.08
C ILE A 233 23.66 -6.36 8.91
N ASP A 234 24.44 -5.39 8.46
CA ASP A 234 25.56 -5.63 7.56
C ASP A 234 26.57 -6.56 8.24
N SER A 235 26.89 -7.67 7.59
CA SER A 235 27.81 -8.68 8.09
C SER A 235 29.04 -8.83 7.20
N THR A 236 29.48 -7.74 6.58
CA THR A 236 30.69 -7.65 5.77
C THR A 236 31.93 -7.40 6.65
N LEU A 237 33.12 -7.40 6.03
CA LEU A 237 34.42 -7.52 6.69
C LEU A 237 34.68 -6.53 7.85
N SER A 238 34.14 -5.31 7.80
CA SER A 238 34.34 -4.25 8.80
C SER A 238 33.38 -4.34 10.00
N MET A 239 32.38 -5.22 9.97
CA MET A 239 31.19 -5.08 10.81
C MET A 239 31.25 -5.75 12.18
N ASP A 240 32.25 -6.60 12.46
CA ASP A 240 32.37 -7.37 13.72
C ASP A 240 32.18 -6.53 15.00
N PRO A 241 32.82 -5.35 15.17
CA PRO A 241 32.64 -4.53 16.38
C PRO A 241 31.20 -4.04 16.58
N TYR A 242 30.47 -3.79 15.49
CA TYR A 242 29.09 -3.31 15.52
C TYR A 242 28.09 -4.44 15.74
N ILE A 243 28.37 -5.63 15.18
CA ILE A 243 27.62 -6.86 15.48
C ILE A 243 27.69 -7.14 16.99
N ASP A 244 28.89 -7.13 17.56
CA ASP A 244 29.09 -7.34 19.00
C ASP A 244 28.40 -6.27 19.84
N ARG A 245 28.50 -4.99 19.44
CA ARG A 245 27.82 -3.91 20.18
C ARG A 245 26.30 -4.00 20.08
N THR A 246 25.76 -4.49 18.97
CA THR A 246 24.32 -4.74 18.79
C THR A 246 23.85 -5.85 19.71
N ARG A 247 24.59 -6.96 19.81
CA ARG A 247 24.30 -8.04 20.78
C ARG A 247 24.26 -7.53 22.21
N GLU A 248 25.21 -6.66 22.58
CA GLU A 248 25.23 -6.05 23.91
C GLU A 248 24.01 -5.16 24.15
N ALA A 249 23.60 -4.35 23.18
CA ALA A 249 22.41 -3.52 23.27
C ALA A 249 21.16 -4.36 23.49
N VAL A 250 20.94 -5.37 22.64
CA VAL A 250 19.76 -6.26 22.76
C VAL A 250 19.73 -6.96 24.12
N ARG A 251 20.89 -7.34 24.68
CA ARG A 251 20.96 -7.93 26.02
C ARG A 251 20.45 -6.96 27.09
N LYS A 252 20.89 -5.70 27.04
CA LYS A 252 20.41 -4.65 27.97
C LYS A 252 18.90 -4.44 27.86
N ILE A 253 18.34 -4.58 26.65
CA ILE A 253 16.90 -4.46 26.43
C ILE A 253 16.16 -5.61 27.09
N TYR A 254 16.57 -6.85 26.86
CA TYR A 254 15.98 -8.01 27.52
C TYR A 254 16.04 -7.90 29.04
N ASP A 255 17.17 -7.45 29.60
CA ASP A 255 17.30 -7.20 31.04
C ASP A 255 16.27 -6.18 31.53
N THR A 256 15.98 -5.14 30.74
CA THR A 256 15.01 -4.10 31.07
C THR A 256 13.58 -4.61 30.96
N ILE A 257 13.24 -5.29 29.87
CA ILE A 257 11.92 -5.93 29.67
C ILE A 257 11.60 -6.90 30.80
N THR A 258 12.58 -7.73 31.20
CA THR A 258 12.43 -8.71 32.28
C THR A 258 12.24 -8.01 33.63
N LYS A 259 12.99 -6.92 33.91
CA LYS A 259 12.83 -6.14 35.15
C LYS A 259 11.46 -5.46 35.24
N GLU A 260 10.89 -5.07 34.11
CA GLU A 260 9.61 -4.36 34.02
C GLU A 260 8.40 -5.30 33.85
N ASP A 261 8.59 -6.62 33.88
CA ASP A 261 7.55 -7.66 33.71
C ASP A 261 6.78 -7.53 32.38
N LEU A 262 7.50 -7.14 31.31
CA LEU A 262 6.97 -6.98 29.95
C LEU A 262 7.32 -8.17 29.04
N THR A 263 7.66 -9.33 29.62
CA THR A 263 8.12 -10.49 28.87
C THR A 263 7.02 -11.02 27.94
N GLY A 264 7.32 -11.11 26.64
CA GLY A 264 6.37 -11.54 25.60
C GLY A 264 5.65 -10.40 24.86
N ASP A 265 5.73 -9.17 25.39
CA ASP A 265 5.16 -7.97 24.75
C ASP A 265 6.13 -7.35 23.73
N VAL A 266 7.41 -7.72 23.78
CA VAL A 266 8.44 -7.31 22.81
C VAL A 266 9.11 -8.53 22.21
N SER A 267 9.18 -8.56 20.87
CA SER A 267 9.87 -9.60 20.10
C SER A 267 11.04 -9.00 19.31
N PHE A 268 12.16 -9.72 19.23
CA PHE A 268 13.31 -9.30 18.43
C PHE A 268 13.53 -10.24 17.26
N GLY A 269 13.88 -9.71 16.10
CA GLY A 269 14.38 -10.48 14.97
C GLY A 269 15.75 -10.00 14.55
N LEU A 270 16.47 -10.83 13.80
CA LEU A 270 17.76 -10.48 13.23
C LEU A 270 17.89 -11.08 11.84
N VAL A 271 18.10 -10.20 10.86
CA VAL A 271 18.47 -10.53 9.49
C VAL A 271 19.88 -10.00 9.27
N ALA A 272 20.77 -10.84 8.76
CA ALA A 272 22.09 -10.42 8.30
C ALA A 272 22.08 -10.32 6.78
N PHE A 273 22.86 -9.39 6.24
CA PHE A 273 23.12 -9.32 4.81
C PHE A 273 24.60 -9.06 4.51
N ARG A 274 24.98 -9.32 3.26
CA ARG A 274 26.28 -9.03 2.64
C ARG A 274 26.03 -8.50 1.22
N ASP A 275 27.04 -8.46 0.36
CA ASP A 275 26.86 -8.23 -1.07
C ASP A 275 26.49 -9.51 -1.85
N ASN A 276 26.32 -9.34 -3.15
CA ASN A 276 26.11 -10.38 -4.14
C ASN A 276 27.18 -11.50 -4.10
N PRO A 277 26.82 -12.74 -3.68
CA PRO A 277 27.76 -13.85 -3.59
C PRO A 277 28.19 -14.40 -4.98
N ASP A 278 27.44 -14.15 -6.05
CA ASP A 278 27.88 -14.54 -7.40
C ASP A 278 29.06 -13.67 -7.86
N ALA A 279 29.07 -12.40 -7.47
CA ALA A 279 30.18 -11.47 -7.75
C ALA A 279 31.39 -11.71 -6.83
N ALA A 280 31.17 -12.13 -5.58
CA ALA A 280 32.20 -12.46 -4.61
C ALA A 280 31.85 -13.76 -3.85
N PRO A 281 32.20 -14.96 -4.40
CA PRO A 281 31.79 -16.25 -3.83
C PRO A 281 32.19 -16.54 -2.39
N GLY A 282 33.21 -15.84 -1.85
CA GLY A 282 33.60 -15.96 -0.45
C GLY A 282 32.65 -15.27 0.54
N LEU A 283 31.63 -14.54 0.06
CA LEU A 283 30.60 -13.93 0.89
C LEU A 283 29.54 -14.92 1.39
N GLU A 284 29.50 -16.14 0.87
CA GLU A 284 28.63 -17.25 1.33
C GLU A 284 27.11 -17.06 1.09
N TYR A 285 26.53 -15.94 1.50
CA TYR A 285 25.10 -15.61 1.39
C TYR A 285 24.89 -14.13 1.07
N LEU A 286 23.73 -13.81 0.47
CA LEU A 286 23.27 -12.44 0.29
C LEU A 286 22.48 -11.97 1.53
N THR A 287 21.47 -12.73 1.93
CA THR A 287 20.65 -12.51 3.13
C THR A 287 20.52 -13.80 3.92
N GLU A 288 20.42 -13.68 5.24
CA GLU A 288 20.15 -14.80 6.14
C GLU A 288 19.35 -14.33 7.36
N THR A 289 18.19 -14.95 7.60
CA THR A 289 17.39 -14.73 8.80
C THR A 289 17.92 -15.60 9.94
N TYR A 290 18.68 -15.00 10.85
CA TYR A 290 19.24 -15.69 12.02
C TYR A 290 18.21 -15.89 13.13
N VAL A 291 17.31 -14.92 13.30
CA VAL A 291 16.26 -14.96 14.33
C VAL A 291 14.96 -14.40 13.79
N ASP A 292 13.91 -15.22 13.84
CA ASP A 292 12.53 -14.78 13.61
C ASP A 292 11.88 -14.21 14.89
N LEU A 293 10.70 -13.59 14.75
CA LEU A 293 10.01 -12.96 15.87
C LEU A 293 9.45 -13.95 16.91
N GLU A 294 9.24 -15.22 16.56
CA GLU A 294 8.83 -16.23 17.53
C GLU A 294 10.00 -16.60 18.43
N GLN A 295 11.15 -16.88 17.81
CA GLN A 295 12.39 -17.25 18.49
C GLN A 295 12.92 -16.12 19.38
N GLY A 296 12.81 -14.87 18.94
CA GLY A 296 13.28 -13.71 19.70
C GLY A 296 12.27 -13.10 20.67
N GLN A 297 11.23 -13.84 21.07
CA GLN A 297 10.50 -13.52 22.30
C GLN A 297 11.31 -13.87 23.56
N ASN A 298 12.29 -14.77 23.42
CA ASN A 298 13.10 -15.27 24.53
C ASN A 298 14.58 -14.92 24.31
N ALA A 299 15.21 -14.33 25.34
CA ALA A 299 16.60 -13.92 25.29
C ALA A 299 17.57 -15.08 25.04
N ASP A 300 17.39 -16.22 25.70
CA ASP A 300 18.28 -17.38 25.56
C ASP A 300 18.21 -17.95 24.13
N SER A 301 17.00 -18.07 23.60
CA SER A 301 16.75 -18.47 22.21
C SER A 301 17.44 -17.51 21.24
N PHE A 302 17.19 -16.20 21.36
CA PHE A 302 17.81 -15.17 20.54
C PHE A 302 19.34 -15.26 20.57
N PHE A 303 19.96 -15.31 21.75
CA PHE A 303 21.43 -15.32 21.85
C PHE A 303 22.06 -16.65 21.40
N SER A 304 21.35 -17.77 21.50
CA SER A 304 21.83 -19.04 20.97
C SER A 304 22.02 -18.97 19.46
N GLN A 305 21.05 -18.39 18.74
CA GLN A 305 21.10 -18.22 17.28
C GLN A 305 22.11 -17.16 16.87
N VAL A 306 22.07 -15.97 17.49
CA VAL A 306 22.92 -14.85 17.08
C VAL A 306 24.40 -15.09 17.40
N SER A 307 24.73 -16.05 18.27
CA SER A 307 26.13 -16.40 18.59
C SER A 307 26.95 -16.89 17.38
N THR A 308 26.28 -17.40 16.34
CA THR A 308 26.95 -17.91 15.13
C THR A 308 27.26 -16.83 14.10
N LEU A 309 26.55 -15.69 14.13
CA LEU A 309 26.74 -14.57 13.20
C LEU A 309 28.17 -14.02 13.28
N LYS A 310 28.84 -13.83 12.15
CA LYS A 310 30.16 -13.19 12.08
C LYS A 310 30.28 -12.36 10.81
N ALA A 311 31.14 -11.35 10.85
CA ALA A 311 31.54 -10.65 9.66
C ALA A 311 32.15 -11.62 8.62
N ALA A 312 31.97 -11.29 7.35
CA ALA A 312 32.60 -11.98 6.24
C ALA A 312 34.12 -11.94 6.39
N THR A 313 34.80 -12.99 5.90
CA THR A 313 36.27 -13.06 5.94
C THR A 313 36.93 -12.52 4.68
N VAL A 314 36.12 -12.15 3.68
CA VAL A 314 36.55 -11.58 2.40
C VAL A 314 35.86 -10.24 2.16
N SER A 315 36.44 -9.41 1.31
CA SER A 315 35.82 -8.17 0.85
C SER A 315 34.82 -8.43 -0.28
N SER A 316 33.78 -7.61 -0.34
CA SER A 316 32.87 -7.49 -1.48
C SER A 316 33.58 -6.88 -2.70
N ARG A 317 32.87 -6.80 -3.84
CA ARG A 317 33.46 -6.31 -5.10
C ARG A 317 33.86 -4.84 -5.02
N ASP A 318 33.03 -4.03 -4.38
CA ASP A 318 33.24 -2.60 -4.14
C ASP A 318 32.66 -2.24 -2.76
N PHE A 319 32.64 -0.94 -2.41
CA PHE A 319 32.21 -0.50 -1.06
C PHE A 319 30.68 -0.42 -0.91
N LYS A 320 29.90 -0.66 -1.98
CA LYS A 320 28.45 -0.79 -1.86
C LYS A 320 28.11 -2.23 -1.48
N GLU A 321 27.11 -2.38 -0.64
CA GLU A 321 26.63 -3.66 -0.14
C GLU A 321 25.13 -3.73 -0.36
N ASP A 322 24.54 -4.93 -0.37
CA ASP A 322 23.13 -5.09 -0.70
C ASP A 322 22.21 -4.97 0.52
N SER A 323 22.24 -3.81 1.17
CA SER A 323 21.39 -3.51 2.33
C SER A 323 19.91 -3.54 1.99
N TYR A 324 19.55 -3.30 0.73
CA TYR A 324 18.18 -3.37 0.23
C TYR A 324 17.65 -4.80 0.21
N ALA A 325 18.48 -5.80 -0.15
CA ALA A 325 18.12 -7.20 0.03
C ALA A 325 17.86 -7.55 1.50
N GLY A 326 18.72 -7.11 2.42
CA GLY A 326 18.50 -7.33 3.86
C GLY A 326 17.21 -6.71 4.39
N VAL A 327 16.90 -5.48 3.96
CA VAL A 327 15.66 -4.79 4.33
C VAL A 327 14.44 -5.48 3.71
N ASN A 328 14.52 -5.91 2.44
CA ASN A 328 13.45 -6.65 1.80
C ASN A 328 13.17 -7.98 2.52
N GLU A 329 14.20 -8.73 2.91
CA GLU A 329 14.05 -9.96 3.70
C GLU A 329 13.35 -9.68 5.04
N ALA A 330 13.69 -8.59 5.73
CA ALA A 330 12.99 -8.20 6.96
C ALA A 330 11.51 -7.81 6.74
N ILE A 331 11.18 -7.20 5.60
CA ILE A 331 9.80 -6.79 5.27
C ILE A 331 8.97 -8.00 4.79
N ALA A 332 9.56 -8.84 3.93
CA ALA A 332 8.87 -9.89 3.19
C ALA A 332 8.99 -11.26 3.84
N GLY A 333 10.16 -11.62 4.35
CA GLY A 333 10.47 -12.94 4.91
C GLY A 333 10.07 -13.12 6.37
N ILE A 334 10.04 -12.05 7.16
CA ILE A 334 9.61 -12.10 8.57
C ILE A 334 8.07 -12.06 8.68
N ASP A 335 7.51 -12.94 9.51
CA ASP A 335 6.09 -12.91 9.85
C ASP A 335 5.79 -11.84 10.92
N TRP A 336 5.17 -10.74 10.50
CA TRP A 336 4.79 -9.61 11.37
C TRP A 336 3.37 -9.72 11.95
N GLN A 337 2.69 -10.85 11.78
CA GLN A 337 1.34 -11.03 12.31
C GLN A 337 1.32 -10.84 13.84
N ASN A 338 0.21 -10.27 14.33
CA ASN A 338 -0.01 -10.00 15.76
C ASN A 338 0.96 -8.99 16.40
N GLN A 339 1.70 -8.22 15.61
CA GLN A 339 2.52 -7.09 16.07
C GLN A 339 1.82 -5.76 15.79
N ASP A 340 1.61 -4.94 16.82
CA ASP A 340 0.93 -3.64 16.75
C ASP A 340 1.88 -2.51 16.32
N ALA A 341 3.13 -2.58 16.81
CA ALA A 341 4.22 -1.71 16.41
C ALA A 341 5.37 -2.53 15.82
N ARG A 342 5.80 -2.15 14.62
CA ARG A 342 6.73 -2.92 13.79
C ARG A 342 7.89 -2.02 13.41
N TYR A 343 9.10 -2.38 13.84
CA TYR A 343 10.30 -1.60 13.61
C TYR A 343 11.35 -2.43 12.90
N VAL A 344 11.95 -1.86 11.85
CA VAL A 344 13.15 -2.41 11.22
C VAL A 344 14.27 -1.40 11.39
N VAL A 345 15.41 -1.86 11.93
CA VAL A 345 16.61 -1.03 12.15
C VAL A 345 17.74 -1.58 11.29
N LEU A 346 18.05 -0.86 10.21
CA LEU A 346 19.18 -1.15 9.34
C LEU A 346 20.48 -0.59 9.95
N ILE A 347 21.54 -1.39 9.98
CA ILE A 347 22.87 -1.03 10.46
C ILE A 347 23.89 -1.41 9.39
N THR A 348 24.60 -0.43 8.84
CA THR A 348 25.59 -0.63 7.76
C THR A 348 26.56 0.54 7.68
N ASP A 349 27.79 0.27 7.25
CA ASP A 349 28.79 1.29 6.91
C ASP A 349 28.87 1.60 5.40
N ALA A 350 28.08 0.90 4.59
CA ALA A 350 28.09 0.96 3.14
C ALA A 350 26.82 1.59 2.55
N GLY A 351 26.93 2.07 1.31
CA GLY A 351 25.77 2.48 0.51
C GLY A 351 25.03 1.27 -0.10
N PRO A 352 23.73 1.41 -0.43
CA PRO A 352 22.92 0.31 -0.94
C PRO A 352 23.19 -0.03 -2.42
N ARG A 353 22.76 -1.22 -2.84
CA ARG A 353 22.56 -1.61 -4.25
C ARG A 353 21.16 -1.19 -4.72
N GLU A 354 21.07 -0.05 -5.41
CA GLU A 354 19.81 0.46 -5.97
C GLU A 354 19.29 -0.36 -7.17
N ALA A 355 18.05 -0.08 -7.60
CA ALA A 355 17.33 -0.85 -8.61
C ALA A 355 18.10 -1.08 -9.92
N GLY A 356 18.90 -0.10 -10.36
CA GLY A 356 19.68 -0.19 -11.60
C GLY A 356 21.10 -0.77 -11.45
N ASP A 357 21.51 -1.18 -10.25
CA ASP A 357 22.82 -1.82 -10.04
C ASP A 357 22.74 -3.31 -10.44
N PRO A 358 23.58 -3.80 -11.37
CA PRO A 358 23.58 -5.21 -11.77
C PRO A 358 23.87 -6.21 -10.64
N LEU A 359 24.39 -5.73 -9.50
CA LEU A 359 24.62 -6.56 -8.33
C LEU A 359 23.45 -6.55 -7.34
N SER A 360 22.41 -5.73 -7.55
CA SER A 360 21.23 -5.70 -6.69
C SER A 360 20.48 -7.03 -6.75
N GLY A 361 20.27 -7.64 -5.58
CA GLY A 361 19.46 -8.85 -5.43
C GLY A 361 17.97 -8.58 -5.36
N THR A 362 17.55 -7.31 -5.25
CA THR A 362 16.13 -6.93 -5.21
C THR A 362 15.66 -6.23 -6.47
N GLY A 363 16.53 -5.44 -7.11
CA GLY A 363 16.12 -4.53 -8.19
C GLY A 363 15.07 -3.50 -7.73
N LEU A 364 15.04 -3.15 -6.44
CA LEU A 364 14.11 -2.17 -5.86
C LEU A 364 14.85 -0.89 -5.45
N SER A 365 14.20 0.27 -5.56
CA SER A 365 14.73 1.52 -5.01
C SER A 365 14.38 1.70 -3.52
N SER A 366 14.99 2.70 -2.89
CA SER A 366 14.58 3.19 -1.56
C SER A 366 13.08 3.46 -1.48
N SER A 367 12.52 4.07 -2.51
CA SER A 367 11.11 4.46 -2.55
C SER A 367 10.17 3.26 -2.60
N ALA A 368 10.47 2.25 -3.43
CA ALA A 368 9.68 1.03 -3.53
C ALA A 368 9.74 0.21 -2.23
N LEU A 369 10.93 0.06 -1.63
CA LEU A 369 11.08 -0.63 -0.34
C LEU A 369 10.36 0.10 0.79
N ARG A 370 10.44 1.42 0.82
CA ARG A 370 9.66 2.24 1.77
C ARG A 370 8.16 1.99 1.61
N SER A 371 7.66 1.99 0.37
CA SER A 371 6.24 1.72 0.09
C SER A 371 5.82 0.33 0.55
N LEU A 372 6.65 -0.71 0.34
CA LEU A 372 6.40 -2.06 0.85
C LEU A 372 6.35 -2.11 2.38
N ALA A 373 7.31 -1.47 3.06
CA ALA A 373 7.33 -1.37 4.51
C ALA A 373 6.09 -0.65 5.06
N GLN A 374 5.71 0.49 4.46
CA GLN A 374 4.54 1.26 4.86
C GLN A 374 3.25 0.48 4.67
N ASN A 375 3.11 -0.29 3.58
CA ASN A 375 1.96 -1.15 3.35
C ASN A 375 1.82 -2.24 4.42
N LYS A 376 2.93 -2.66 5.03
CA LYS A 376 2.95 -3.56 6.19
C LYS A 376 2.98 -2.82 7.53
N GLY A 377 2.84 -1.50 7.55
CA GLY A 377 2.88 -0.69 8.78
C GLY A 377 4.22 -0.78 9.53
N ILE A 378 5.32 -1.06 8.82
CA ILE A 378 6.69 -1.18 9.34
C ILE A 378 7.36 0.19 9.27
N ALA A 379 7.91 0.64 10.40
CA ALA A 379 8.75 1.83 10.46
C ALA A 379 10.23 1.46 10.26
N LEU A 380 10.85 2.06 9.25
CA LEU A 380 12.26 1.86 8.91
C LEU A 380 13.14 2.92 9.57
N SER A 381 14.23 2.50 10.21
CA SER A 381 15.29 3.37 10.72
C SER A 381 16.64 2.92 10.19
N VAL A 382 17.54 3.86 9.90
CA VAL A 382 18.89 3.55 9.39
C VAL A 382 19.96 4.16 10.29
N LEU A 383 20.84 3.29 10.80
CA LEU A 383 22.05 3.66 11.50
C LEU A 383 23.23 3.47 10.54
N HIS A 384 23.60 4.56 9.85
CA HIS A 384 24.65 4.57 8.83
C HIS A 384 25.99 4.91 9.48
N LEU A 385 26.93 3.96 9.44
CA LEU A 385 28.24 4.09 10.06
C LEU A 385 29.18 4.80 9.08
N LEU A 386 29.56 6.04 9.39
CA LEU A 386 30.40 6.86 8.51
C LEU A 386 31.89 6.49 8.67
N THR A 387 32.23 5.22 8.42
CA THR A 387 33.57 4.67 8.61
C THR A 387 34.56 5.29 7.63
N PRO A 388 35.76 5.72 8.08
CA PRO A 388 36.75 6.29 7.16
C PRO A 388 37.21 5.28 6.11
N SER A 389 36.81 5.47 4.85
CA SER A 389 37.27 4.69 3.70
C SER A 389 37.43 5.60 2.49
N VAL A 390 38.48 5.34 1.69
CA VAL A 390 38.72 6.09 0.45
C VAL A 390 37.75 5.73 -0.68
N MET A 391 37.01 4.62 -0.52
CA MET A 391 36.00 4.15 -1.46
C MET A 391 34.57 4.47 -1.01
N ALA A 392 34.40 5.06 0.17
CA ALA A 392 33.08 5.38 0.71
C ALA A 392 32.48 6.61 0.02
N ASP A 393 31.24 6.46 -0.47
CA ASP A 393 30.38 7.57 -0.86
C ASP A 393 29.22 7.73 0.12
N HIS A 394 29.53 8.31 1.27
CA HIS A 394 28.54 8.48 2.33
C HIS A 394 27.48 9.53 2.00
N ALA A 395 27.75 10.46 1.08
CA ALA A 395 26.81 11.50 0.72
C ALA A 395 25.65 10.92 -0.11
N ASP A 396 25.98 10.13 -1.13
CA ASP A 396 24.99 9.43 -1.96
C ASP A 396 24.22 8.37 -1.13
N ALA A 397 24.94 7.63 -0.27
CA ALA A 397 24.30 6.68 0.65
C ALA A 397 23.36 7.36 1.66
N GLU A 398 23.70 8.57 2.12
CA GLU A 398 22.83 9.33 3.03
C GLU A 398 21.50 9.72 2.37
N GLU A 399 21.52 10.20 1.14
CA GLU A 399 20.29 10.59 0.42
C GLU A 399 19.33 9.41 0.29
N THR A 400 19.84 8.27 -0.17
CA THR A 400 19.06 7.04 -0.37
C THR A 400 18.52 6.47 0.94
N TYR A 401 19.32 6.46 2.01
CA TYR A 401 18.86 6.01 3.32
C TYR A 401 17.91 7.00 4.01
N ARG A 402 18.01 8.30 3.72
CA ARG A 402 17.02 9.28 4.17
C ARG A 402 15.68 9.06 3.51
N ASP A 403 15.66 8.76 2.21
CA ASP A 403 14.43 8.39 1.49
C ASP A 403 13.83 7.10 2.06
N LEU A 404 14.62 6.03 2.17
CA LEU A 404 14.18 4.72 2.69
C LEU A 404 13.54 4.82 4.09
N SER A 405 14.14 5.63 4.97
CA SER A 405 13.70 5.79 6.37
C SER A 405 12.69 6.93 6.59
N TYR A 406 12.12 7.50 5.52
CA TYR A 406 11.16 8.58 5.64
C TYR A 406 9.79 8.07 6.11
N TYR A 407 9.27 8.68 7.19
CA TYR A 407 7.90 8.47 7.64
C TYR A 407 7.07 9.74 7.40
N PRO A 408 5.93 9.66 6.69
CA PRO A 408 5.05 10.79 6.43
C PRO A 408 4.65 11.52 7.72
N GLY A 409 4.76 12.85 7.73
CA GLY A 409 4.39 13.70 8.87
C GLY A 409 5.43 13.81 9.99
N ILE A 410 6.45 12.93 10.04
CA ILE A 410 7.54 12.99 11.04
C ILE A 410 8.89 13.29 10.39
N GLY A 411 9.18 12.70 9.23
CA GLY A 411 10.43 12.84 8.48
C GLY A 411 11.31 11.58 8.52
N SER A 412 12.57 11.74 8.11
CA SER A 412 13.53 10.62 8.02
C SER A 412 14.10 10.19 9.38
N PHE A 413 14.15 8.87 9.58
CA PHE A 413 14.80 8.13 10.68
C PHE A 413 16.21 7.65 10.32
N TYR A 414 16.94 8.47 9.57
CA TYR A 414 18.36 8.29 9.31
C TYR A 414 19.22 8.90 10.42
N PHE A 415 20.24 8.17 10.86
CA PHE A 415 21.29 8.65 11.74
C PHE A 415 22.67 8.25 11.23
N GLY A 416 23.46 9.23 10.80
CA GLY A 416 24.89 9.05 10.50
C GLY A 416 25.72 9.01 11.79
N VAL A 417 26.43 7.90 12.03
CA VAL A 417 27.41 7.76 13.12
C VAL A 417 28.76 8.21 12.61
N GLU A 418 29.14 9.44 12.93
CA GLU A 418 30.44 10.02 12.56
C GLU A 418 31.60 9.07 12.88
N THR A 419 32.50 8.89 11.91
CA THR A 419 33.71 8.06 11.99
C THR A 419 33.45 6.57 12.25
N GLY A 420 32.19 6.11 12.21
CA GLY A 420 31.82 4.77 12.66
C GLY A 420 32.14 4.54 14.15
N ASN A 421 32.11 5.57 14.99
CA ASN A 421 32.50 5.39 16.40
C ASN A 421 31.57 4.42 17.14
N VAL A 422 32.09 3.26 17.58
CA VAL A 422 31.33 2.17 18.21
C VAL A 422 30.61 2.61 19.49
N GLU A 423 31.22 3.50 20.29
CA GLU A 423 30.59 4.02 21.51
C GLU A 423 29.41 4.95 21.19
N ARG A 424 29.55 5.82 20.18
CA ARG A 424 28.46 6.69 19.70
C ARG A 424 27.35 5.86 19.09
N PHE A 425 27.67 4.88 18.24
CA PHE A 425 26.71 3.90 17.73
C PHE A 425 25.94 3.23 18.87
N GLY A 426 26.66 2.74 19.88
CA GLY A 426 26.07 2.14 21.06
C GLY A 426 25.08 3.04 21.78
N ARG A 427 25.38 4.33 21.95
CA ARG A 427 24.46 5.30 22.58
C ARG A 427 23.19 5.54 21.76
N VAL A 428 23.30 5.59 20.43
CA VAL A 428 22.15 5.77 19.53
C VAL A 428 21.24 4.53 19.60
N LEU A 429 21.85 3.34 19.53
CA LEU A 429 21.14 2.07 19.59
C LEU A 429 20.45 1.89 20.95
N ASP A 430 21.14 2.18 22.05
CA ASP A 430 20.57 2.14 23.41
C ASP A 430 19.38 3.11 23.56
N ALA A 431 19.42 4.28 22.89
CA ALA A 431 18.33 5.24 22.91
C ALA A 431 17.08 4.76 22.13
N LEU A 432 17.28 4.18 20.94
CA LEU A 432 16.19 3.56 20.16
C LEU A 432 15.49 2.47 20.96
N ALA A 433 16.30 1.57 21.50
CA ALA A 433 15.92 0.48 22.36
C ALA A 433 15.10 0.91 23.59
N GLN A 434 15.58 1.94 24.30
CA GLN A 434 14.90 2.51 25.45
C GLN A 434 13.53 3.08 25.07
N GLN A 435 13.45 3.82 23.95
CA GLN A 435 12.20 4.44 23.52
C GLN A 435 11.13 3.39 23.18
N ILE A 436 11.51 2.30 22.49
CA ILE A 436 10.59 1.21 22.16
C ILE A 436 10.06 0.54 23.43
N THR A 437 10.95 0.26 24.40
CA THR A 437 10.58 -0.33 25.69
C THR A 437 9.63 0.59 26.48
N GLU A 438 9.89 1.90 26.48
CA GLU A 438 9.07 2.89 27.16
C GLU A 438 7.65 2.97 26.55
N GLN A 439 7.51 2.87 25.23
CA GLN A 439 6.19 2.87 24.61
C GLN A 439 5.37 1.65 24.99
N VAL A 440 6.00 0.47 25.06
CA VAL A 440 5.33 -0.77 25.48
C VAL A 440 4.86 -0.67 26.93
N LYS A 441 5.72 -0.16 27.81
CA LYS A 441 5.38 0.12 29.21
C LYS A 441 4.18 1.05 29.33
N LEU A 442 4.21 2.18 28.62
CA LEU A 442 3.12 3.17 28.66
C LEU A 442 1.82 2.61 28.08
N ALA A 443 1.89 1.78 27.03
CA ALA A 443 0.73 1.10 26.45
C ALA A 443 0.12 0.09 27.45
N ALA A 444 0.95 -0.71 28.12
CA ALA A 444 0.51 -1.64 29.15
C ALA A 444 -0.15 -0.92 30.34
N MET A 445 0.41 0.22 30.78
CA MET A 445 -0.17 1.07 31.82
C MET A 445 -1.52 1.67 31.42
N ALA A 446 -1.62 2.17 30.18
CA ALA A 446 -2.85 2.71 29.62
C ALA A 446 -3.94 1.62 29.50
N ALA A 447 -3.59 0.43 29.01
CA ALA A 447 -4.48 -0.72 28.93
C ALA A 447 -4.95 -1.20 30.31
N ALA A 448 -4.14 -1.03 31.37
CA ALA A 448 -4.50 -1.31 32.75
C ALA A 448 -5.36 -0.20 33.41
N GLY A 449 -5.75 0.85 32.67
CA GLY A 449 -6.61 1.93 33.17
C GLY A 449 -5.93 2.86 34.19
N LYS A 450 -4.59 2.90 34.22
CA LYS A 450 -3.82 3.57 35.28
C LYS A 450 -3.40 5.02 34.99
N MET A 451 -3.85 5.64 33.90
CA MET A 451 -3.44 7.01 33.57
C MET A 451 -4.52 8.07 33.81
N LEU A 452 -4.36 8.82 34.90
CA LEU A 452 -4.91 10.16 35.12
C LEU A 452 -3.83 11.01 35.85
N ALA A 453 -2.67 11.23 35.25
CA ALA A 453 -1.71 12.26 35.70
C ALA A 453 -0.57 12.52 34.70
N GLU A 454 0.05 11.47 34.16
CA GLU A 454 1.31 11.56 33.40
C GLU A 454 1.13 12.13 31.98
N GLU A 455 -0.08 12.01 31.42
CA GLU A 455 -0.46 12.49 30.08
C GLU A 455 -0.39 14.03 29.94
N ARG A 456 -0.56 14.76 31.05
CA ARG A 456 -0.44 16.23 31.08
C ARG A 456 0.99 16.71 31.26
N GLN A 457 1.86 15.93 31.89
CA GLN A 457 3.27 16.28 32.07
C GLN A 457 4.08 16.01 30.79
N ALA A 458 3.83 14.91 30.08
CA ALA A 458 4.49 14.61 28.80
C ALA A 458 4.25 15.71 27.74
N LYS A 459 3.00 16.21 27.63
CA LYS A 459 2.64 17.33 26.75
C LYS A 459 3.33 18.66 27.10
N GLN A 460 3.67 18.89 28.36
CA GLN A 460 4.35 20.12 28.79
C GLN A 460 5.87 20.04 28.59
N THR A 461 6.49 18.88 28.78
CA THR A 461 7.94 18.71 28.62
C THR A 461 8.37 18.63 27.14
N GLU A 462 7.55 18.04 26.26
CA GLU A 462 7.81 17.97 24.81
C GLU A 462 7.70 19.34 24.11
N MET A 463 6.89 20.27 24.64
CA MET A 463 6.78 21.64 24.11
C MET A 463 7.91 22.57 24.59
N GLU A 464 8.54 22.29 25.74
CA GLU A 464 9.62 23.12 26.30
C GLU A 464 11.04 22.69 25.85
N GLN A 465 11.23 21.45 25.36
CA GLN A 465 12.54 20.96 24.89
C GLN A 465 12.75 21.08 23.37
N ALA A 466 11.78 21.65 22.64
CA ALA A 466 11.87 21.83 21.19
C ALA A 466 12.81 22.98 20.76
N ASP A 467 13.34 23.77 21.69
CA ASP A 467 14.36 24.78 21.42
C ASP A 467 15.57 24.60 22.34
N ALA A 468 16.76 24.64 21.73
CA ALA A 468 18.11 24.58 22.33
C ALA A 468 18.73 23.19 22.55
N ASN A 469 19.04 22.48 21.46
CA ASN A 469 20.41 21.97 21.23
C ASN A 469 20.58 21.47 19.79
N ASN A 470 21.72 21.83 19.17
CA ASN A 470 22.10 21.42 17.81
C ASN A 470 22.66 19.98 17.79
N ASP A 471 22.21 19.12 18.72
CA ASP A 471 22.68 17.75 18.88
C ASP A 471 21.82 16.80 18.02
N GLN A 472 22.46 16.21 17.00
CA GLN A 472 21.86 15.24 16.08
C GLN A 472 21.19 14.08 16.85
N LEU A 473 21.78 13.63 17.97
CA LEU A 473 21.23 12.54 18.77
C LEU A 473 19.92 12.93 19.43
N ALA A 474 19.82 14.13 20.01
CA ALA A 474 18.60 14.63 20.62
C ALA A 474 17.46 14.78 19.59
N GLN A 475 17.76 15.30 18.40
CA GLN A 475 16.76 15.42 17.32
C GLN A 475 16.26 14.05 16.86
N PHE A 476 17.15 13.07 16.72
CA PHE A 476 16.79 11.71 16.37
C PHE A 476 15.93 11.07 17.46
N GLN A 477 16.32 11.19 18.73
CA GLN A 477 15.53 10.71 19.87
C GLN A 477 14.12 11.31 19.89
N ALA A 478 13.99 12.62 19.64
CA ALA A 478 12.68 13.29 19.58
C ALA A 478 11.80 12.74 18.43
N LYS A 479 12.38 12.42 17.28
CA LYS A 479 11.64 11.77 16.18
C LYS A 479 11.18 10.36 16.55
N VAL A 480 12.07 9.56 17.14
CA VAL A 480 11.75 8.18 17.59
C VAL A 480 10.66 8.21 18.64
N ALA A 481 10.69 9.19 19.54
CA ALA A 481 9.64 9.39 20.54
C ALA A 481 8.29 9.73 19.90
N LYS A 482 8.26 10.65 18.93
CA LYS A 482 7.05 10.99 18.16
C LYS A 482 6.47 9.78 17.43
N LEU A 483 7.32 8.97 16.78
CA LEU A 483 6.89 7.74 16.11
C LEU A 483 6.31 6.73 17.09
N GLY A 484 7.02 6.48 18.19
CA GLY A 484 6.57 5.58 19.24
C GLY A 484 5.21 6.00 19.82
N TYR A 485 5.06 7.30 20.09
CA TYR A 485 3.79 7.88 20.52
C TYR A 485 2.69 7.69 19.47
N ALA A 486 2.96 7.99 18.20
CA ALA A 486 1.98 7.85 17.12
C ALA A 486 1.49 6.39 16.97
N LEU A 487 2.41 5.42 16.98
CA LEU A 487 2.09 3.99 16.90
C LEU A 487 1.28 3.51 18.11
N ARG A 488 1.64 3.97 19.31
CA ARG A 488 0.87 3.69 20.53
C ARG A 488 -0.52 4.30 20.49
N MET A 489 -0.65 5.55 20.04
CA MET A 489 -1.95 6.21 19.92
C MET A 489 -2.83 5.48 18.92
N ARG A 490 -2.28 5.08 17.77
CA ARG A 490 -2.96 4.24 16.79
C ARG A 490 -3.50 2.95 17.42
N TYR A 491 -2.70 2.28 18.26
CA TYR A 491 -3.14 1.10 18.99
C TYR A 491 -4.26 1.39 20.00
N LEU A 492 -4.07 2.39 20.88
CA LEU A 492 -5.05 2.74 21.92
C LEU A 492 -6.39 3.18 21.33
N GLN A 493 -6.36 3.75 20.13
CA GLN A 493 -7.51 4.23 19.38
C GLN A 493 -8.17 3.15 18.51
N GLN A 494 -7.54 1.99 18.32
CA GLN A 494 -8.05 0.94 17.42
C GLN A 494 -9.43 0.41 17.84
N ASP A 495 -9.72 0.41 19.15
CA ASP A 495 -11.03 0.00 19.69
C ASP A 495 -12.05 1.15 19.74
N GLU A 496 -11.63 2.40 19.50
CA GLU A 496 -12.59 3.49 19.32
C GLU A 496 -13.33 3.21 18.02
N LYS A 497 -14.61 2.83 18.13
CA LYS A 497 -15.52 2.63 17.00
C LYS A 497 -15.78 3.98 16.29
N GLN A 498 -14.76 4.56 15.66
CA GLN A 498 -14.88 5.63 14.70
C GLN A 498 -14.91 5.00 13.31
N GLN A 499 -15.81 5.48 12.48
CA GLN A 499 -16.02 4.99 11.13
C GLN A 499 -15.90 6.18 10.18
N ILE A 500 -15.50 5.92 8.94
CA ILE A 500 -15.58 6.95 7.91
C ILE A 500 -17.04 7.42 7.81
N PRO A 501 -17.31 8.74 7.81
CA PRO A 501 -18.67 9.26 7.71
C PRO A 501 -19.42 8.69 6.50
N SER A 502 -20.68 8.31 6.71
CA SER A 502 -21.57 7.84 5.64
C SER A 502 -22.10 9.03 4.83
N ILE A 503 -21.45 9.36 3.72
CA ILE A 503 -21.83 10.46 2.83
C ILE A 503 -21.82 10.00 1.37
N PHE A 504 -22.95 10.12 0.68
CA PHE A 504 -23.01 9.73 -0.73
C PHE A 504 -22.39 10.74 -1.69
N ASN A 505 -22.40 12.03 -1.36
CA ASN A 505 -21.82 13.08 -2.19
C ASN A 505 -21.15 14.12 -1.29
N ALA A 506 -19.84 14.24 -1.39
CA ALA A 506 -19.08 15.32 -0.77
C ALA A 506 -17.91 15.75 -1.65
N TRP A 507 -17.47 16.99 -1.46
CA TRP A 507 -16.26 17.56 -2.02
C TRP A 507 -15.21 17.72 -0.93
N LEU A 508 -13.97 17.35 -1.22
CA LEU A 508 -12.82 17.57 -0.36
C LEU A 508 -11.60 17.98 -1.19
N VAL A 509 -10.51 18.36 -0.52
CA VAL A 509 -9.25 18.71 -1.17
C VAL A 509 -8.12 17.84 -0.62
N ASP A 510 -7.16 17.48 -1.48
CA ASP A 510 -6.08 16.53 -1.19
C ASP A 510 -4.90 17.09 -0.38
N ARG A 511 -4.95 18.39 -0.06
CA ARG A 511 -3.93 19.12 0.70
C ARG A 511 -4.54 19.88 1.87
N ASP A 512 -3.71 20.15 2.87
CA ASP A 512 -4.08 20.98 4.02
C ASP A 512 -4.27 22.42 3.55
N ILE A 513 -5.45 23.00 3.82
CA ILE A 513 -5.81 24.34 3.35
C ILE A 513 -4.92 25.41 4.01
N GLN A 514 -4.48 25.20 5.25
CA GLN A 514 -3.60 26.13 5.98
C GLN A 514 -2.12 25.88 5.70
N ASN A 515 -1.75 24.64 5.36
CA ASN A 515 -0.39 24.26 5.00
C ASN A 515 -0.34 23.42 3.70
N PRO A 516 -0.46 24.06 2.53
CA PRO A 516 -0.62 23.35 1.25
C PRO A 516 0.53 22.40 0.88
N GLN A 517 1.71 22.54 1.48
CA GLN A 517 2.82 21.61 1.29
C GLN A 517 2.51 20.20 1.81
N ARG A 518 1.54 20.06 2.71
CA ARG A 518 1.13 18.80 3.30
C ARG A 518 -0.06 18.21 2.55
N GLN A 519 0.12 17.01 2.02
CA GLN A 519 -0.98 16.18 1.55
C GLN A 519 -1.73 15.59 2.75
N THR A 520 -3.05 15.56 2.67
CA THR A 520 -3.95 15.07 3.72
C THR A 520 -4.57 13.72 3.38
N LEU A 521 -4.41 13.27 2.14
CA LEU A 521 -4.91 11.99 1.65
C LEU A 521 -4.03 11.44 0.53
N ASP A 522 -4.15 10.14 0.30
CA ASP A 522 -3.57 9.43 -0.83
C ASP A 522 -4.68 8.95 -1.75
N VAL A 523 -4.55 9.22 -3.05
CA VAL A 523 -5.41 8.61 -4.06
C VAL A 523 -4.82 7.27 -4.46
N ARG A 524 -5.66 6.24 -4.46
CA ARG A 524 -5.27 4.85 -4.72
C ARG A 524 -6.15 4.23 -5.79
N VAL A 525 -5.59 3.29 -6.54
CA VAL A 525 -6.30 2.48 -7.52
C VAL A 525 -6.50 1.08 -6.96
N LEU A 526 -7.75 0.65 -6.88
CA LEU A 526 -8.09 -0.69 -6.44
C LEU A 526 -7.97 -1.66 -7.62
N LEU A 527 -6.89 -2.46 -7.60
CA LEU A 527 -6.62 -3.49 -8.60
C LEU A 527 -6.91 -4.87 -8.01
N THR A 528 -7.45 -5.78 -8.83
CA THR A 528 -7.55 -7.19 -8.46
C THR A 528 -6.21 -7.90 -8.61
N ARG A 529 -6.06 -9.05 -7.96
CA ARG A 529 -4.83 -9.86 -8.04
C ARG A 529 -4.55 -10.34 -9.46
N ASP A 530 -5.61 -10.70 -10.20
CA ASP A 530 -5.51 -11.04 -11.62
C ASP A 530 -5.09 -9.83 -12.47
N GLN A 531 -5.67 -8.65 -12.22
CA GLN A 531 -5.28 -7.42 -12.93
C GLN A 531 -3.81 -7.06 -12.70
N LEU A 532 -3.30 -7.26 -11.48
CA LEU A 532 -1.89 -7.05 -11.18
C LEU A 532 -0.98 -8.05 -11.92
N SER A 533 -1.40 -9.32 -11.99
CA SER A 533 -0.68 -10.38 -12.73
C SER A 533 -0.63 -10.10 -14.23
N ASP A 534 -1.74 -9.65 -14.81
CA ASP A 534 -1.83 -9.23 -16.21
C ASP A 534 -0.89 -8.04 -16.47
N LEU A 535 -0.93 -7.02 -15.61
CA LEU A 535 -0.09 -5.83 -15.72
C LEU A 535 1.40 -6.17 -15.64
N HIS A 536 1.79 -7.00 -14.67
CA HIS A 536 3.15 -7.51 -14.52
C HIS A 536 3.63 -8.25 -15.78
N SER A 537 2.78 -9.12 -16.35
CA SER A 537 3.12 -9.88 -17.57
C SER A 537 3.32 -8.96 -18.77
N ILE A 538 2.46 -7.96 -18.95
CA ILE A 538 2.57 -6.96 -20.02
C ILE A 538 3.85 -6.15 -19.85
N MET A 539 4.13 -5.65 -18.64
CA MET A 539 5.33 -4.86 -18.38
C MET A 539 6.61 -5.64 -18.62
N ARG A 540 6.67 -6.92 -18.26
CA ARG A 540 7.82 -7.78 -18.61
C ARG A 540 8.05 -7.88 -20.11
N GLN A 541 6.99 -7.96 -20.91
CA GLN A 541 7.14 -8.02 -22.36
C GLN A 541 7.62 -6.68 -22.93
N VAL A 542 7.12 -5.55 -22.39
CA VAL A 542 7.61 -4.20 -22.73
C VAL A 542 9.09 -4.06 -22.38
N LEU A 543 9.50 -4.56 -21.21
CA LEU A 543 10.88 -4.55 -20.75
C LEU A 543 11.80 -5.28 -21.73
N ILE A 544 11.50 -6.55 -22.05
CA ILE A 544 12.28 -7.35 -23.00
C ILE A 544 12.42 -6.60 -24.34
N THR A 545 11.34 -5.98 -24.80
CA THR A 545 11.36 -5.21 -26.05
C THR A 545 12.21 -3.93 -25.94
N ALA A 546 12.17 -3.24 -24.80
CA ALA A 546 12.99 -2.05 -24.55
C ALA A 546 14.48 -2.39 -24.46
N GLU A 547 14.84 -3.50 -23.82
CA GLU A 547 16.21 -4.01 -23.76
C GLU A 547 16.75 -4.38 -25.15
N GLU A 548 15.95 -5.08 -25.98
CA GLU A 548 16.28 -5.34 -27.39
C GLU A 548 16.41 -4.03 -28.18
N GLY A 549 15.56 -3.04 -27.87
CA GLY A 549 15.56 -1.70 -28.45
C GLY A 549 16.83 -0.90 -28.17
N LEU A 550 17.45 -1.06 -26.99
CA LEU A 550 18.78 -0.48 -26.70
C LEU A 550 19.85 -1.01 -27.67
N LEU A 551 19.76 -2.29 -28.02
CA LEU A 551 20.72 -2.94 -28.92
C LEU A 551 20.46 -2.60 -30.39
N SER A 552 19.20 -2.30 -30.76
CA SER A 552 18.81 -1.98 -32.14
C SER A 552 17.66 -0.94 -32.19
N PRO A 553 17.97 0.36 -32.03
CA PRO A 553 16.95 1.43 -31.98
C PRO A 553 16.06 1.55 -33.23
N ARG A 554 16.51 1.01 -34.37
CA ARG A 554 15.79 1.03 -35.65
C ARG A 554 14.70 -0.04 -35.75
N SER A 555 14.80 -1.16 -35.04
CA SER A 555 13.79 -2.24 -35.08
C SER A 555 12.78 -2.14 -33.93
N PHE A 556 13.15 -1.49 -32.83
CA PHE A 556 12.32 -1.33 -31.62
C PHE A 556 10.84 -1.03 -31.87
N LEU A 557 10.52 -0.10 -32.77
CA LEU A 557 9.13 0.23 -33.09
C LEU A 557 8.38 -0.92 -33.77
N ASN A 558 9.04 -1.67 -34.66
CA ASN A 558 8.44 -2.83 -35.30
C ASN A 558 8.27 -3.97 -34.29
N ASP A 559 9.20 -4.10 -33.36
CA ASP A 559 9.19 -5.11 -32.30
C ASP A 559 8.08 -4.81 -31.28
N LEU A 560 7.95 -3.55 -30.82
CA LEU A 560 6.80 -3.09 -30.02
C LEU A 560 5.47 -3.21 -30.76
N LYS A 561 5.40 -2.87 -32.05
CA LYS A 561 4.17 -3.05 -32.86
C LYS A 561 3.82 -4.53 -33.02
N SER A 562 4.82 -5.40 -33.17
CA SER A 562 4.64 -6.85 -33.27
C SER A 562 4.20 -7.44 -31.93
N LEU A 563 4.79 -6.99 -30.83
CA LEU A 563 4.38 -7.34 -29.48
C LEU A 563 2.93 -6.91 -29.25
N ALA A 564 2.61 -5.65 -29.55
CA ALA A 564 1.26 -5.13 -29.42
C ALA A 564 0.24 -5.92 -30.26
N ALA A 565 0.62 -6.30 -31.49
CA ALA A 565 -0.20 -7.12 -32.36
C ALA A 565 -0.32 -8.59 -31.90
N THR A 566 0.68 -9.13 -31.21
CA THR A 566 0.70 -10.49 -30.67
C THR A 566 -0.18 -10.59 -29.43
N ILE A 567 -0.02 -9.65 -28.49
CA ILE A 567 -0.89 -9.53 -27.31
C ILE A 567 -2.34 -9.29 -27.74
N ALA A 568 -2.58 -8.46 -28.76
CA ALA A 568 -3.92 -8.24 -29.31
C ALA A 568 -4.54 -9.47 -30.03
N ARG A 569 -3.74 -10.49 -30.38
CA ARG A 569 -4.18 -11.67 -31.14
C ARG A 569 -4.39 -12.93 -30.29
N ASP A 570 -3.78 -13.04 -29.12
CA ASP A 570 -3.90 -14.22 -28.25
C ASP A 570 -4.47 -13.88 -26.84
N PRO A 571 -5.77 -13.51 -26.76
CA PRO A 571 -6.41 -13.05 -25.53
C PRO A 571 -6.73 -14.16 -24.51
N ASP A 572 -6.58 -15.44 -24.87
CA ASP A 572 -6.88 -16.57 -23.98
C ASP A 572 -5.65 -16.99 -23.15
N GLN A 573 -4.43 -16.52 -23.47
CA GLN A 573 -3.20 -16.83 -22.73
C GLN A 573 -2.82 -15.81 -21.64
N LEU A 574 -3.44 -14.62 -21.61
CA LEU A 574 -3.02 -13.50 -20.75
C LEU A 574 -4.13 -12.94 -19.84
N GLY A 575 -5.20 -13.70 -19.60
CA GLY A 575 -6.38 -13.15 -18.94
C GLY A 575 -7.10 -12.16 -19.88
N THR A 576 -8.42 -12.08 -19.79
CA THR A 576 -9.26 -11.44 -20.83
C THR A 576 -9.21 -9.91 -20.84
N THR A 577 -8.09 -9.30 -20.44
CA THR A 577 -7.90 -7.86 -20.22
C THR A 577 -6.98 -7.26 -21.28
N THR A 578 -7.34 -7.36 -22.56
CA THR A 578 -6.78 -6.47 -23.59
C THR A 578 -7.54 -6.55 -24.90
N ARG A 579 -8.27 -5.49 -25.22
CA ARG A 579 -8.66 -5.15 -26.59
C ARG A 579 -8.62 -3.64 -26.71
N ALA A 580 -7.62 -3.11 -27.40
CA ALA A 580 -7.76 -1.86 -28.10
C ALA A 580 -7.57 -2.17 -29.59
N THR A 581 -8.66 -2.20 -30.35
CA THR A 581 -8.54 -2.22 -31.81
C THR A 581 -8.24 -0.80 -32.27
N GLY A 582 -6.96 -0.45 -32.33
CA GLY A 582 -6.52 0.84 -32.86
C GLY A 582 -5.18 1.32 -32.31
N ALA A 583 -4.09 0.58 -32.58
CA ALA A 583 -2.76 1.17 -32.48
C ALA A 583 -2.67 2.32 -33.49
N ARG A 584 -2.86 3.55 -33.03
CA ARG A 584 -2.44 4.75 -33.77
C ARG A 584 -1.01 5.09 -33.34
N GLU A 585 -0.27 5.67 -34.27
CA GLU A 585 1.16 5.88 -34.20
C GLU A 585 1.57 6.67 -32.95
N GLY A 586 2.53 6.14 -32.16
CA GLY A 586 3.50 7.01 -31.49
C GLY A 586 3.91 6.71 -30.05
N ASN A 587 3.07 6.14 -29.17
CA ASN A 587 3.41 5.94 -27.75
C ASN A 587 2.85 4.64 -27.14
N LEU A 588 3.38 4.22 -25.98
CA LEU A 588 2.96 2.97 -25.29
C LEU A 588 1.52 3.04 -24.77
N ALA A 589 1.02 4.23 -24.44
CA ALA A 589 -0.38 4.46 -24.09
C ALA A 589 -1.34 4.20 -25.28
N ASP A 590 -0.94 4.54 -26.51
CA ASP A 590 -1.67 4.34 -27.76
C ASP A 590 -1.64 2.88 -28.23
N MET A 591 -0.82 2.05 -27.59
CA MET A 591 -0.83 0.59 -27.78
C MET A 591 -1.93 -0.11 -26.97
N GLY A 592 -2.75 0.64 -26.22
CA GLY A 592 -4.03 0.16 -25.69
C GLY A 592 -3.97 -0.63 -24.38
N PHE A 593 -2.80 -0.71 -23.75
CA PHE A 593 -2.55 -1.59 -22.61
C PHE A 593 -3.06 -1.04 -21.28
N MET A 594 -3.08 0.28 -21.10
CA MET A 594 -3.51 0.94 -19.85
C MET A 594 -4.28 2.24 -20.06
N ARG A 595 -4.39 2.72 -21.31
CA ARG A 595 -5.05 3.98 -21.65
C ARG A 595 -6.49 4.02 -21.16
N GLU A 596 -7.24 2.93 -21.32
CA GLU A 596 -8.63 2.89 -20.85
C GLU A 596 -8.75 3.04 -19.33
N TYR A 597 -7.82 2.44 -18.56
CA TYR A 597 -7.76 2.53 -17.10
C TYR A 597 -7.30 3.91 -16.61
N ILE A 598 -6.42 4.58 -17.37
CA ILE A 598 -5.68 5.78 -16.93
C ILE A 598 -6.24 7.09 -17.50
N GLU A 599 -6.89 7.08 -18.67
CA GLU A 599 -7.44 8.27 -19.36
C GLU A 599 -8.33 9.15 -18.49
N ASP A 600 -9.06 8.51 -17.58
CA ASP A 600 -10.01 9.20 -16.72
C ASP A 600 -9.47 9.36 -15.29
N LEU A 601 -8.24 8.88 -15.02
CA LEU A 601 -7.58 9.07 -13.73
C LEU A 601 -7.09 10.51 -13.62
N PRO A 602 -7.13 11.07 -12.41
CA PRO A 602 -6.62 12.40 -12.16
C PRO A 602 -5.08 12.49 -12.29
N TYR A 603 -4.37 11.39 -12.53
CA TYR A 603 -2.92 11.35 -12.63
C TYR A 603 -2.48 10.58 -13.87
N THR A 604 -1.55 11.15 -14.62
CA THR A 604 -0.88 10.49 -15.75
C THR A 604 0.47 9.95 -15.26
N GLY A 605 0.67 8.63 -15.31
CA GLY A 605 1.97 8.00 -15.04
C GLY A 605 3.04 8.34 -16.10
N GLU A 606 4.32 8.11 -15.77
CA GLU A 606 5.46 8.49 -16.61
C GLU A 606 5.62 7.58 -17.84
N VAL A 607 5.45 6.26 -17.68
CA VAL A 607 5.58 5.26 -18.77
C VAL A 607 4.55 5.49 -19.88
N MET A 608 3.45 6.17 -19.54
CA MET A 608 2.35 6.49 -20.44
C MET A 608 2.67 7.62 -21.43
N ASN A 609 3.61 8.51 -21.11
CA ASN A 609 4.01 9.61 -22.00
C ASN A 609 5.19 9.27 -22.92
N LEU A 610 5.65 8.01 -22.92
CA LEU A 610 6.75 7.57 -23.76
C LEU A 610 6.33 7.55 -25.24
N SER A 611 6.73 8.58 -25.99
CA SER A 611 6.59 8.60 -27.45
C SER A 611 7.88 8.16 -28.15
N LEU A 612 7.76 7.68 -29.39
CA LEU A 612 8.87 7.27 -30.25
C LEU A 612 9.88 8.41 -30.49
N GLU A 613 9.38 9.63 -30.67
CA GLU A 613 10.21 10.83 -30.84
C GLU A 613 11.01 11.09 -29.56
N HIS A 614 10.38 10.98 -28.38
CA HIS A 614 11.08 11.08 -27.10
C HIS A 614 12.13 9.98 -26.93
N TRP A 615 11.81 8.70 -27.14
CA TRP A 615 12.77 7.60 -26.94
C TRP A 615 14.00 7.71 -27.86
N GLN A 616 13.84 8.08 -29.13
CA GLN A 616 14.98 8.22 -30.06
C GLN A 616 15.84 9.44 -29.74
N ASP A 617 15.23 10.51 -29.22
CA ASP A 617 15.93 11.73 -28.82
C ASP A 617 16.52 11.63 -27.41
N TRP A 618 16.10 10.65 -26.61
CA TRP A 618 16.65 10.41 -25.28
C TRP A 618 18.13 10.01 -25.35
N PRO A 619 18.99 10.66 -24.54
CA PRO A 619 20.30 10.13 -24.22
C PRO A 619 20.22 8.67 -23.77
N ALA A 620 21.24 7.87 -24.08
CA ALA A 620 21.31 6.48 -23.64
C ALA A 620 21.14 6.31 -22.12
N LYS A 621 21.57 7.32 -21.34
CA LYS A 621 21.36 7.37 -19.89
C LYS A 621 19.87 7.33 -19.53
N ASP A 622 19.06 8.19 -20.14
CA ASP A 622 17.63 8.32 -19.85
C ASP A 622 16.86 7.06 -20.29
N GLN A 623 17.30 6.43 -21.39
CA GLN A 623 16.77 5.13 -21.84
C GLN A 623 17.04 4.01 -20.83
N ILE A 624 18.26 3.95 -20.27
CA ILE A 624 18.63 2.99 -19.22
C ILE A 624 17.85 3.27 -17.94
N GLU A 625 17.74 4.54 -17.53
CA GLU A 625 16.98 4.92 -16.34
C GLU A 625 15.51 4.52 -16.46
N PHE A 626 14.90 4.64 -17.65
CA PHE A 626 13.55 4.17 -17.91
C PHE A 626 13.41 2.65 -17.77
N ILE A 627 14.36 1.89 -18.33
CA ILE A 627 14.39 0.42 -18.22
C ILE A 627 14.50 -0.01 -16.76
N ASN A 628 15.40 0.61 -16.00
CA ASN A 628 15.56 0.34 -14.57
C ASN A 628 14.28 0.64 -13.77
N ARG A 629 13.58 1.75 -14.08
CA ARG A 629 12.28 2.06 -13.45
C ARG A 629 11.20 1.03 -13.82
N LEU A 630 11.23 0.49 -15.03
CA LEU A 630 10.29 -0.54 -15.47
C LEU A 630 10.54 -1.87 -14.75
N GLU A 631 11.80 -2.30 -14.66
CA GLU A 631 12.24 -3.45 -13.86
C GLU A 631 11.84 -3.33 -12.41
N GLU A 632 12.05 -2.17 -11.80
CA GLU A 632 11.67 -1.89 -10.42
C GLU A 632 10.17 -2.12 -10.19
N LYS A 633 9.31 -1.56 -11.04
CA LYS A 633 7.85 -1.72 -10.92
C LYS A 633 7.43 -3.19 -11.11
N ILE A 634 8.08 -3.92 -12.02
CA ILE A 634 7.87 -5.36 -12.22
C ILE A 634 8.20 -6.13 -10.93
N ASN A 635 9.36 -5.85 -10.33
CA ASN A 635 9.79 -6.49 -9.09
C ASN A 635 8.82 -6.14 -7.93
N TYR A 636 8.40 -4.88 -7.83
CA TYR A 636 7.42 -4.44 -6.84
C TYR A 636 6.08 -5.19 -6.98
N TYR A 637 5.57 -5.37 -8.20
CA TYR A 637 4.32 -6.10 -8.43
C TYR A 637 4.44 -7.59 -8.10
N GLN A 638 5.60 -8.20 -8.38
CA GLN A 638 5.86 -9.59 -7.99
C GLN A 638 5.79 -9.74 -6.47
N VAL A 639 6.51 -8.89 -5.73
CA VAL A 639 6.51 -8.91 -4.25
C VAL A 639 5.10 -8.70 -3.70
N LEU A 640 4.35 -7.73 -4.23
CA LEU A 640 2.98 -7.48 -3.81
C LEU A 640 2.04 -8.66 -4.10
N HIS A 641 2.19 -9.30 -5.25
CA HIS A 641 1.37 -10.45 -5.65
C HIS A 641 1.59 -11.67 -4.74
N ASP A 642 2.83 -11.88 -4.29
CA ASP A 642 3.20 -13.01 -3.43
C ASP A 642 2.72 -12.84 -1.98
N HIS A 643 2.48 -11.60 -1.54
CA HIS A 643 1.96 -11.28 -0.21
C HIS A 643 0.44 -11.36 -0.13
N THR A 644 -0.11 -12.58 -0.02
CA THR A 644 -1.56 -12.81 0.06
C THR A 644 -2.24 -12.14 1.26
N ASP A 645 -1.50 -11.86 2.33
CA ASP A 645 -2.00 -11.20 3.55
C ASP A 645 -2.40 -9.73 3.33
N LEU A 646 -1.90 -9.09 2.27
CA LEU A 646 -2.24 -7.71 1.90
C LEU A 646 -3.57 -7.63 1.12
N TRP A 647 -4.04 -8.74 0.55
CA TRP A 647 -5.17 -8.75 -0.35
C TRP A 647 -6.50 -8.87 0.40
N VAL A 648 -7.45 -8.01 0.04
CA VAL A 648 -8.78 -7.99 0.65
C VAL A 648 -9.76 -8.75 -0.23
N SER A 649 -10.43 -9.75 0.35
CA SER A 649 -11.61 -10.37 -0.26
C SER A 649 -12.85 -9.56 0.12
N LEU A 650 -13.53 -9.00 -0.87
CA LEU A 650 -14.71 -8.16 -0.68
C LEU A 650 -15.97 -8.95 -0.32
N ASP A 651 -16.00 -10.24 -0.65
CA ASP A 651 -17.06 -11.18 -0.31
C ASP A 651 -16.82 -11.88 1.04
N GLY A 652 -15.71 -11.58 1.73
CA GLY A 652 -15.33 -12.21 2.99
C GLY A 652 -14.88 -13.67 2.87
N GLY A 653 -14.66 -14.14 1.64
CA GLY A 653 -14.10 -15.44 1.31
C GLY A 653 -12.57 -15.47 1.43
N PRO A 654 -11.94 -16.60 1.01
CA PRO A 654 -10.49 -16.67 0.91
C PRO A 654 -9.95 -15.75 -0.19
N VAL A 655 -8.67 -15.37 -0.09
CA VAL A 655 -7.99 -14.60 -1.13
C VAL A 655 -8.00 -15.35 -2.46
N SER A 656 -8.42 -14.67 -3.52
CA SER A 656 -8.56 -15.20 -4.88
C SER A 656 -8.06 -14.19 -5.93
N GLY A 657 -8.21 -14.50 -7.22
CA GLY A 657 -7.88 -13.59 -8.32
C GLY A 657 -8.70 -12.29 -8.32
N ASP A 658 -9.91 -12.34 -7.77
CA ASP A 658 -10.82 -11.19 -7.62
C ASP A 658 -10.57 -10.38 -6.33
N SER A 659 -9.69 -10.86 -5.43
CA SER A 659 -9.28 -10.07 -4.27
C SER A 659 -8.54 -8.82 -4.69
N VAL A 660 -8.70 -7.77 -3.89
CA VAL A 660 -8.30 -6.41 -4.26
C VAL A 660 -7.21 -5.85 -3.36
N PHE A 661 -6.39 -4.96 -3.92
CA PHE A 661 -5.41 -4.19 -3.19
C PHE A 661 -5.39 -2.72 -3.67
N PRO A 662 -5.41 -1.73 -2.76
CA PRO A 662 -5.41 -0.31 -3.12
C PRO A 662 -3.97 0.17 -3.36
N ILE A 663 -3.50 0.07 -4.60
CA ILE A 663 -2.18 0.51 -5.07
C ILE A 663 -2.09 2.04 -5.09
N GLY A 664 -0.98 2.60 -4.59
CA GLY A 664 -0.67 4.02 -4.74
C GLY A 664 -0.40 4.38 -6.19
N LEU A 665 -0.80 5.57 -6.62
CA LEU A 665 -0.70 5.99 -8.03
C LEU A 665 0.75 6.10 -8.51
N GLU A 666 1.66 6.49 -7.62
CA GLU A 666 3.10 6.53 -7.86
C GLU A 666 3.69 5.17 -8.21
N MET A 667 3.02 4.09 -7.79
CA MET A 667 3.40 2.72 -8.10
C MET A 667 2.78 2.21 -9.40
N LEU A 668 1.94 2.99 -10.10
CA LEU A 668 1.45 2.64 -11.44
C LEU A 668 2.50 2.93 -12.51
N PRO A 669 2.45 2.26 -13.68
CA PRO A 669 3.41 2.44 -14.76
C PRO A 669 3.47 3.88 -15.28
#